data_AF-A0A815AA27-F1
#
_entry.id   AF-A0A815AA27-F1
#
_cell.length_a   1.000
_cell.length_b   1.000
_cell.length_c   1.000
_cell.angle_alpha   90.00
_cell.angle_beta   90.00
_cell.angle_gamma   90.00
#
_symmetry.space_group_name_H-M   'P 1'
#
loop_
_entity.id
_entity.type
_entity.pdbx_description
1 polymer ?
#
loop_
_entity_poly.entity_id
_entity_poly.type
_entity_poly.pdbx_seq_one_letter_code
_entity_poly.pdbx_strand_id
1 'polypeptide(L)'
;MSHSTEQVISDTSILCLPVELHHCIFDHLDAQTILLSIQQVCKQLLYPQLTSLTIGHCRLSIKDLEFLLPLTPSLVHLKLISDRFALDSIFDGNYWEQFISMKLPILNRFEFLFTYIDEKCKSCTGITSLILPFQTSFWLDTKHWYVTTDYILPQSKTRLYTTPNNVANNEERFATLTVSSTESIHRLLAHPRRYMPNDAEANTMTTLNLSNNEIEDNGARQLANALRDHQTLTILDLSNNKIGNDGAQYLYDVLRRNKALARLNLSYNQIGNNGAQYLDNALKKNKTLMILELRGNRDTYCEAISAAVQLRNDKKISSINLQSKDIDDNGIKFLTDALSDNETVIEVNLSKNGIGDKAAQYLADALQNNKTLTSLILGIIDEENGYRRRKCRREKTYDWEERYCDHRNQIGDKGAEYFANALEVNTMLSKLDLTCNRIGDIGTEYLANVLKKNTSLKTLILANQCKENRIGDIGAQHLADALQQNQTLIMLDVSGNQIGDNGAQYFADALQKNQTLITLDIELNEIGDNGIQYLNDAGRDNKTLMKLRLEDNLGSNCAVVSAVIQIRNDKTLTKLNLQSKNIDDNQLKYLADTLLGNETIVELDLSKNKIGDVGAQYLYDALKDNKTLMKLDLKRNTSPYCMAVAAAVQIRNDKKNSEIQLFLGYIGDNGTKLIADALCNNETITKLDLSANEIGDVGVQYLTDMLSNNKMITKLCLGSNRIGDTGAKYLADLLRINETITELNLSHNQIGDNGATQLFDSLQNNKTITRFELDENNTGYCTAVEVAIKIRNDKTLTEINLQHKNIEENAIKLLADELRTNKIITKLDFSLNQIGDTGAKHLADLIRNNTIISELDLSENGIGNIGVRYIADALRDNKTLIKLMLYNSDEETNLIDDIGVQYLVDALQNNTTLIKLDVYVNKSSYGKVFGATIGLRNDKKLTELNLSRGQIGDKEVQYLANALKNNQRLTKLDLSSNQIGDIGTQYLAEILKENKNITELNLVSNQIADIGAQQLALALKNNKTLKELSLGGNNISNELQHSLQLQDTRFSFLKNDDYDDSESDSDYFGYDS
;
A
#
# COMPACT_ATOMS: atom_id res chain seq x y z
N MET A 1 39.32 -74.76 -23.99
CA MET A 1 38.74 -75.06 -22.66
C MET A 1 38.05 -73.80 -22.18
N SER A 2 36.77 -73.90 -21.76
CA SER A 2 35.99 -72.86 -21.03
C SER A 2 36.45 -71.41 -21.29
N HIS A 3 36.22 -70.78 -22.46
CA HIS A 3 35.07 -70.85 -23.37
C HIS A 3 33.73 -70.51 -22.67
N SER A 4 32.82 -69.71 -23.25
CA SER A 4 32.90 -68.83 -24.44
C SER A 4 31.56 -68.06 -24.55
N THR A 5 31.61 -66.80 -25.02
CA THR A 5 30.77 -66.14 -26.07
C THR A 5 29.26 -66.45 -26.20
N GLU A 6 28.37 -65.60 -26.72
CA GLU A 6 28.44 -64.46 -27.66
C GLU A 6 27.48 -63.33 -27.17
N GLN A 7 27.63 -62.01 -27.36
CA GLN A 7 28.29 -61.14 -28.34
C GLN A 7 27.43 -60.77 -29.58
N VAL A 8 27.54 -59.47 -29.96
CA VAL A 8 27.23 -58.73 -31.22
C VAL A 8 26.24 -57.56 -30.98
N ILE A 9 26.47 -56.28 -31.33
CA ILE A 9 27.64 -55.43 -31.72
C ILE A 9 27.10 -53.95 -31.74
N SER A 10 27.80 -52.82 -31.55
CA SER A 10 29.17 -52.45 -31.12
C SER A 10 29.24 -50.92 -30.79
N ASP A 11 30.09 -50.52 -29.84
CA ASP A 11 31.01 -49.35 -29.84
C ASP A 11 30.50 -47.89 -30.10
N THR A 12 31.06 -46.82 -29.49
CA THR A 12 32.34 -46.63 -28.76
C THR A 12 32.24 -45.78 -27.47
N SER A 13 33.19 -46.00 -26.55
CA SER A 13 33.46 -45.38 -25.23
C SER A 13 34.12 -43.98 -25.30
N ILE A 14 34.01 -43.06 -24.33
CA ILE A 14 34.40 -43.02 -22.89
C ILE A 14 35.92 -43.15 -22.63
N LEU A 15 36.52 -42.10 -22.04
CA LEU A 15 37.77 -42.16 -21.25
C LEU A 15 37.81 -41.03 -20.20
N CYS A 16 38.29 -41.32 -18.99
CA CYS A 16 38.44 -40.34 -17.88
C CYS A 16 39.92 -39.98 -17.62
N LEU A 17 40.20 -38.86 -16.92
CA LEU A 17 41.31 -38.58 -15.96
C LEU A 17 41.22 -37.11 -15.43
N PRO A 18 41.97 -36.63 -14.39
CA PRO A 18 41.36 -35.84 -13.29
C PRO A 18 42.08 -34.55 -12.80
N VAL A 19 41.37 -33.78 -11.93
CA VAL A 19 41.82 -32.95 -10.75
C VAL A 19 42.87 -31.81 -10.89
N GLU A 20 42.55 -30.67 -10.21
CA GLU A 20 43.39 -29.51 -9.79
C GLU A 20 44.08 -28.57 -10.81
N LEU A 21 43.73 -27.26 -10.81
CA LEU A 21 44.62 -26.12 -10.40
C LEU A 21 43.97 -24.71 -10.58
N HIS A 22 44.66 -23.69 -10.06
CA HIS A 22 44.28 -22.26 -10.01
C HIS A 22 44.50 -21.44 -11.32
N HIS A 23 43.83 -20.28 -11.35
CA HIS A 23 44.20 -19.00 -12.00
C HIS A 23 44.14 -18.80 -13.53
N CYS A 24 43.30 -17.80 -13.88
CA CYS A 24 43.47 -16.77 -14.92
C CYS A 24 43.22 -17.07 -16.42
N ILE A 25 42.89 -15.96 -17.10
CA ILE A 25 42.79 -15.72 -18.56
C ILE A 25 41.49 -16.20 -19.24
N PHE A 26 40.48 -15.32 -19.19
CA PHE A 26 39.79 -14.85 -20.40
C PHE A 26 39.45 -13.36 -20.24
N ASP A 27 40.49 -12.53 -20.27
CA ASP A 27 40.33 -11.12 -20.65
C ASP A 27 39.97 -11.04 -22.15
N HIS A 28 39.26 -9.97 -22.52
CA HIS A 28 38.87 -9.61 -23.89
C HIS A 28 37.77 -10.46 -24.57
N LEU A 29 36.53 -10.27 -24.13
CA LEU A 29 35.37 -10.27 -25.02
C LEU A 29 34.66 -8.91 -24.94
N ASP A 30 34.76 -8.13 -26.01
CA ASP A 30 34.14 -6.81 -26.14
C ASP A 30 32.60 -6.93 -26.15
N ALA A 31 31.93 -6.04 -25.42
CA ALA A 31 30.47 -5.90 -25.40
C ALA A 31 29.88 -5.70 -26.81
N GLN A 32 30.66 -5.15 -27.76
CA GLN A 32 30.26 -4.99 -29.16
C GLN A 32 29.94 -6.35 -29.85
N THR A 33 30.62 -7.43 -29.47
CA THR A 33 30.42 -8.78 -30.05
C THR A 33 29.12 -9.45 -29.54
N ILE A 34 28.75 -9.19 -28.30
CA ILE A 34 27.48 -9.66 -27.71
C ILE A 34 26.31 -8.88 -28.32
N LEU A 35 26.46 -7.57 -28.50
CA LEU A 35 25.45 -6.70 -29.12
C LEU A 35 25.16 -7.10 -30.57
N LEU A 36 26.19 -7.42 -31.37
CA LEU A 36 26.04 -7.91 -32.73
C LEU A 36 25.30 -9.25 -32.80
N SER A 37 25.59 -10.18 -31.89
CA SER A 37 24.92 -11.48 -31.82
C SER A 37 23.42 -11.35 -31.53
N ILE A 38 23.01 -10.44 -30.64
CA ILE A 38 21.60 -10.19 -30.33
C ILE A 38 20.91 -9.44 -31.49
N GLN A 39 21.58 -8.48 -32.13
CA GLN A 39 21.06 -7.79 -33.32
C GLN A 39 20.86 -8.74 -34.52
N GLN A 40 21.69 -9.78 -34.66
CA GLN A 40 21.54 -10.79 -35.71
C GLN A 40 20.25 -11.62 -35.54
N VAL A 41 19.94 -12.00 -34.28
CA VAL A 41 18.76 -12.83 -33.94
C VAL A 41 17.46 -12.03 -34.02
N CYS A 42 17.45 -10.78 -33.55
CA CYS A 42 16.25 -9.92 -33.62
C CYS A 42 15.87 -9.49 -35.06
N LYS A 43 16.76 -9.70 -36.06
CA LYS A 43 16.52 -9.31 -37.46
C LYS A 43 15.77 -10.33 -38.32
N GLN A 44 15.44 -11.52 -37.80
CA GLN A 44 14.86 -12.61 -38.60
C GLN A 44 13.43 -13.04 -38.21
N LEU A 45 12.83 -12.52 -37.13
CA LEU A 45 11.57 -13.07 -36.58
C LEU A 45 10.38 -12.11 -36.44
N LEU A 46 10.51 -10.82 -36.79
CA LEU A 46 9.37 -9.93 -37.07
C LEU A 46 9.69 -9.07 -38.31
N TYR A 47 8.65 -8.49 -38.91
CA TYR A 47 8.64 -7.76 -40.20
C TYR A 47 8.71 -8.62 -41.47
N PRO A 48 7.55 -9.11 -41.92
CA PRO A 48 7.16 -8.86 -43.32
C PRO A 48 5.77 -8.21 -43.53
N GLN A 49 5.02 -7.86 -42.47
CA GLN A 49 3.62 -7.42 -42.59
C GLN A 49 3.25 -6.07 -41.95
N LEU A 50 4.21 -5.20 -41.62
CA LEU A 50 3.94 -3.83 -41.17
C LEU A 50 4.31 -2.81 -42.26
N THR A 51 3.31 -2.25 -42.96
CA THR A 51 3.52 -1.31 -44.08
C THR A 51 3.37 0.16 -43.71
N SER A 52 2.82 0.47 -42.53
CA SER A 52 2.80 1.82 -41.94
C SER A 52 2.46 1.76 -40.46
N LEU A 53 3.08 2.62 -39.64
CA LEU A 53 2.69 2.82 -38.25
C LEU A 53 1.91 4.15 -38.12
N THR A 54 0.78 4.12 -37.42
CA THR A 54 -0.05 5.31 -37.18
C THR A 54 -0.06 5.60 -35.69
N ILE A 55 0.35 6.81 -35.29
CA ILE A 55 0.32 7.26 -33.90
C ILE A 55 -0.56 8.52 -33.85
N GLY A 56 -1.72 8.41 -33.21
CA GLY A 56 -2.78 9.43 -33.31
C GLY A 56 -3.23 9.62 -34.76
N HIS A 57 -3.24 10.87 -35.24
CA HIS A 57 -3.62 11.20 -36.62
C HIS A 57 -2.45 11.25 -37.62
N CYS A 58 -1.22 10.92 -37.20
CA CYS A 58 -0.05 10.91 -38.08
C CYS A 58 0.31 9.48 -38.51
N ARG A 59 0.43 9.26 -39.83
CA ARG A 59 0.85 8.00 -40.44
C ARG A 59 2.29 8.13 -40.92
N LEU A 60 3.22 7.43 -40.28
CA LEU A 60 4.66 7.49 -40.59
C LEU A 60 5.03 6.40 -41.60
N SER A 61 5.87 6.74 -42.58
CA SER A 61 6.44 5.77 -43.52
C SER A 61 7.70 5.13 -42.94
N ILE A 62 8.11 3.99 -43.53
CA ILE A 62 9.32 3.27 -43.09
C ILE A 62 10.58 4.16 -43.19
N LYS A 63 10.66 5.03 -44.21
CA LYS A 63 11.78 5.97 -44.35
C LYS A 63 11.85 7.04 -43.25
N ASP A 64 10.70 7.44 -42.70
CA ASP A 64 10.66 8.43 -41.60
C ASP A 64 11.09 7.78 -40.27
N LEU A 65 10.78 6.49 -40.09
CA LEU A 65 11.24 5.69 -38.95
C LEU A 65 12.76 5.43 -39.01
N GLU A 66 13.30 5.13 -40.19
CA GLU A 66 14.76 4.93 -40.40
C GLU A 66 15.58 6.20 -40.08
N PHE A 67 15.01 7.40 -40.27
CA PHE A 67 15.69 8.66 -39.94
C PHE A 67 15.68 9.00 -38.43
N LEU A 68 14.69 8.51 -37.67
CA LEU A 68 14.55 8.79 -36.24
C LEU A 68 15.34 7.82 -35.34
N LEU A 69 15.59 6.61 -35.80
CA LEU A 69 16.27 5.54 -35.06
C LEU A 69 17.70 5.85 -34.54
N PRO A 70 18.52 6.74 -35.13
CA PRO A 70 19.85 7.07 -34.58
C PRO A 70 19.85 7.95 -33.32
N LEU A 71 18.71 8.53 -32.92
CA LEU A 71 18.68 9.66 -31.95
C LEU A 71 18.30 9.31 -30.51
N THR A 72 18.03 8.04 -30.16
CA THR A 72 17.65 7.64 -28.78
C THR A 72 18.17 6.26 -28.36
N PRO A 73 19.28 6.16 -27.60
CA PRO A 73 19.78 4.90 -27.05
C PRO A 73 19.24 4.64 -25.64
N SER A 74 17.91 4.48 -25.47
CA SER A 74 17.29 4.11 -24.18
C SER A 74 15.85 3.61 -24.35
N LEU A 75 15.67 2.34 -24.72
CA LEU A 75 14.34 1.69 -24.76
C LEU A 75 14.45 0.19 -24.45
N VAL A 76 14.76 -0.12 -23.19
CA VAL A 76 14.63 -1.48 -22.61
C VAL A 76 13.60 -1.41 -21.50
N HIS A 77 12.32 -1.50 -21.85
CA HIS A 77 11.22 -1.96 -20.98
C HIS A 77 9.96 -2.20 -21.83
N LEU A 78 9.98 -3.28 -22.61
CA LEU A 78 8.75 -3.89 -23.12
C LEU A 78 8.21 -4.81 -22.02
N LYS A 79 7.13 -4.40 -21.35
CA LYS A 79 6.39 -5.26 -20.43
C LYS A 79 5.15 -5.79 -21.15
N LEU A 80 5.14 -7.09 -21.42
CA LEU A 80 3.93 -7.81 -21.80
C LEU A 80 2.91 -7.72 -20.65
N ILE A 81 1.69 -7.32 -20.96
CA ILE A 81 0.54 -7.42 -20.07
C ILE A 81 -0.39 -8.46 -20.70
N SER A 82 -0.63 -9.57 -19.99
CA SER A 82 -1.61 -10.59 -20.36
C SER A 82 -2.91 -10.38 -19.57
N ASP A 83 -4.05 -10.60 -20.21
CA ASP A 83 -5.36 -10.36 -19.61
C ASP A 83 -5.68 -11.26 -18.41
N ARG A 84 -6.22 -10.66 -17.34
CA ARG A 84 -7.43 -11.11 -16.62
C ARG A 84 -7.86 -10.06 -15.56
N PHE A 85 -9.17 -10.05 -15.30
CA PHE A 85 -9.95 -9.25 -14.34
C PHE A 85 -9.38 -9.30 -12.89
N ALA A 86 -9.69 -8.40 -11.94
CA ALA A 86 -10.88 -7.53 -11.78
C ALA A 86 -10.60 -6.21 -10.98
N LEU A 87 -11.66 -5.44 -10.69
CA LEU A 87 -11.71 -4.16 -9.93
C LEU A 87 -11.19 -4.32 -8.47
N ASP A 88 -10.66 -3.33 -7.74
CA ASP A 88 -11.22 -2.00 -7.42
C ASP A 88 -10.19 -1.05 -6.74
N SER A 89 -10.28 0.26 -7.02
CA SER A 89 -9.63 1.40 -6.29
C SER A 89 -8.06 1.43 -6.26
N ILE A 90 -7.33 2.56 -6.30
CA ILE A 90 -7.62 4.00 -6.22
C ILE A 90 -6.82 4.71 -7.33
N PHE A 91 -7.42 5.66 -8.07
CA PHE A 91 -6.70 6.59 -8.94
C PHE A 91 -6.08 7.71 -8.10
N ASP A 92 -4.76 7.90 -8.15
CA ASP A 92 -4.07 9.08 -7.60
C ASP A 92 -3.43 9.91 -8.74
N GLY A 93 -3.71 11.22 -8.74
CA GLY A 93 -3.70 12.08 -9.93
C GLY A 93 -2.34 12.65 -10.36
N ASN A 94 -1.22 12.04 -9.96
CA ASN A 94 0.10 12.71 -9.97
C ASN A 94 1.05 12.35 -11.14
N TYR A 95 0.64 11.52 -12.10
CA TYR A 95 1.52 11.06 -13.19
C TYR A 95 1.41 11.79 -14.54
N TRP A 96 0.41 12.66 -14.73
CA TRP A 96 0.24 13.38 -16.00
C TRP A 96 1.05 14.68 -16.11
N GLU A 97 1.36 15.36 -15.00
CA GLU A 97 2.15 16.61 -15.03
C GLU A 97 3.66 16.36 -15.24
N GLN A 98 4.19 15.24 -14.74
CA GLN A 98 5.60 14.87 -14.96
C GLN A 98 5.92 14.61 -16.44
N PHE A 99 4.94 14.19 -17.24
CA PHE A 99 5.14 13.91 -18.67
C PHE A 99 5.33 15.19 -19.50
N ILE A 100 4.65 16.29 -19.13
CA ILE A 100 4.68 17.56 -19.87
C ILE A 100 5.96 18.36 -19.56
N SER A 101 6.49 18.30 -18.33
CA SER A 101 7.63 19.12 -17.91
C SER A 101 8.98 18.73 -18.54
N MET A 102 9.15 17.49 -19.00
CA MET A 102 10.48 16.96 -19.38
C MET A 102 10.95 17.23 -20.82
N LYS A 103 10.18 17.88 -21.71
CA LYS A 103 10.55 18.01 -23.16
C LYS A 103 10.49 19.41 -23.79
N LEU A 104 10.54 20.48 -22.99
CA LEU A 104 10.46 21.87 -23.46
C LEU A 104 11.79 22.64 -23.73
N PRO A 105 12.87 22.05 -24.31
CA PRO A 105 13.97 22.87 -24.87
C PRO A 105 14.44 22.57 -26.31
N ILE A 106 13.71 21.81 -27.14
CA ILE A 106 14.19 21.39 -28.48
C ILE A 106 13.74 22.32 -29.65
N LEU A 107 12.79 23.24 -29.44
CA LEU A 107 12.17 24.03 -30.53
C LEU A 107 12.77 25.44 -30.80
N ASN A 108 13.82 25.87 -30.09
CA ASN A 108 14.42 27.22 -30.27
C ASN A 108 15.52 27.30 -31.36
N ARG A 109 15.49 26.41 -32.36
CA ARG A 109 16.32 26.54 -33.58
C ARG A 109 15.53 26.06 -34.80
N PHE A 110 14.82 26.98 -35.46
CA PHE A 110 14.60 27.06 -36.92
C PHE A 110 13.56 28.16 -37.22
N GLU A 111 14.01 29.38 -37.49
CA GLU A 111 13.23 30.32 -38.30
C GLU A 111 13.50 30.04 -39.79
N PHE A 112 12.45 29.94 -40.61
CA PHE A 112 12.26 30.87 -41.75
C PHE A 112 11.01 30.58 -42.60
N LEU A 113 10.38 31.68 -43.04
CA LEU A 113 9.59 31.89 -44.27
C LEU A 113 8.27 31.11 -44.51
N PHE A 114 7.17 31.88 -44.63
CA PHE A 114 6.00 31.51 -45.44
C PHE A 114 5.46 32.74 -46.17
N THR A 115 5.11 32.59 -47.46
CA THR A 115 4.52 33.67 -48.27
C THR A 115 3.35 33.17 -49.12
N TYR A 116 2.13 33.33 -48.57
CA TYR A 116 0.89 33.78 -49.23
C TYR A 116 0.20 32.94 -50.34
N ILE A 117 -1.04 33.38 -50.67
CA ILE A 117 -2.04 32.91 -51.65
C ILE A 117 -2.81 31.66 -51.17
N ASP A 118 -4.02 31.72 -50.59
CA ASP A 118 -5.28 32.47 -50.88
C ASP A 118 -6.08 31.89 -52.06
N GLU A 119 -7.30 31.37 -51.81
CA GLU A 119 -8.54 31.98 -52.33
C GLU A 119 -9.84 31.22 -51.93
N LYS A 120 -10.78 32.01 -51.39
CA LYS A 120 -12.25 31.96 -51.61
C LYS A 120 -13.11 30.81 -51.07
N CYS A 121 -14.06 31.27 -50.23
CA CYS A 121 -15.47 30.87 -50.15
C CYS A 121 -15.82 29.54 -49.43
N LYS A 122 -16.94 29.46 -48.67
CA LYS A 122 -17.88 30.50 -48.20
C LYS A 122 -18.74 29.93 -47.05
N SER A 123 -19.13 30.81 -46.12
CA SER A 123 -20.36 30.72 -45.30
C SER A 123 -20.82 29.35 -44.77
N CYS A 124 -20.61 29.10 -43.48
CA CYS A 124 -21.71 29.12 -42.50
C CYS A 124 -21.18 29.22 -41.06
N THR A 125 -22.06 29.58 -40.13
CA THR A 125 -21.73 30.18 -38.83
C THR A 125 -21.73 29.21 -37.66
N GLY A 126 -20.73 29.37 -36.77
CA GLY A 126 -20.88 29.29 -35.31
C GLY A 126 -21.28 27.96 -34.68
N ILE A 127 -20.29 27.19 -34.21
CA ILE A 127 -19.88 27.09 -32.80
C ILE A 127 -18.59 26.26 -32.78
N THR A 128 -17.46 26.88 -32.40
CA THR A 128 -16.19 26.17 -32.29
C THR A 128 -15.29 26.77 -31.20
N SER A 129 -14.67 25.89 -30.43
CA SER A 129 -13.45 26.09 -29.64
C SER A 129 -13.41 27.28 -28.67
N LEU A 130 -13.90 27.06 -27.44
CA LEU A 130 -13.08 27.44 -26.28
C LEU A 130 -11.77 26.65 -26.36
N ILE A 131 -10.64 27.34 -26.19
CA ILE A 131 -9.76 27.23 -25.01
C ILE A 131 -8.61 28.22 -25.25
N LEU A 132 -8.48 29.21 -24.36
CA LEU A 132 -7.32 30.10 -24.33
C LEU A 132 -6.09 29.35 -23.79
N PRO A 133 -4.87 29.73 -24.20
CA PRO A 133 -3.66 29.30 -23.50
C PRO A 133 -3.60 29.98 -22.13
N PHE A 134 -3.74 29.21 -21.05
CA PHE A 134 -3.42 29.69 -19.71
C PHE A 134 -1.90 29.79 -19.53
N GLN A 135 -1.37 31.00 -19.63
CA GLN A 135 -0.14 31.37 -18.95
C GLN A 135 -0.50 31.83 -17.53
N THR A 136 -0.08 31.06 -16.52
CA THR A 136 0.50 31.51 -15.22
C THR A 136 0.41 30.39 -14.18
N SER A 137 1.52 30.14 -13.48
CA SER A 137 1.54 29.31 -12.28
C SER A 137 1.12 30.17 -11.08
N PHE A 138 0.16 29.69 -10.29
CA PHE A 138 -0.12 30.24 -8.96
C PHE A 138 0.78 29.60 -7.91
N TRP A 139 1.17 30.38 -6.90
CA TRP A 139 1.19 29.91 -5.52
C TRP A 139 0.40 30.92 -4.66
N LEU A 140 -0.49 30.40 -3.82
CA LEU A 140 -1.07 31.13 -2.68
C LEU A 140 -0.10 30.97 -1.48
N ASP A 141 0.03 31.91 -0.55
CA ASP A 141 -1.10 32.31 0.31
C ASP A 141 -1.07 33.75 0.90
N THR A 142 -2.28 34.21 1.23
CA THR A 142 -2.67 35.28 2.18
C THR A 142 -1.84 36.60 2.26
N LYS A 143 -2.08 37.54 1.33
CA LYS A 143 -3.07 38.65 1.49
C LYS A 143 -2.87 39.82 0.50
N HIS A 144 -3.72 39.86 -0.52
CA HIS A 144 -3.83 40.92 -1.54
C HIS A 144 -2.54 41.01 -2.41
N TRP A 145 -2.58 41.45 -3.67
CA TRP A 145 -2.75 42.82 -4.14
C TRP A 145 -3.29 42.83 -5.60
N TYR A 146 -3.66 44.01 -6.10
CA TYR A 146 -4.22 44.23 -7.44
C TYR A 146 -3.14 44.37 -8.54
N VAL A 147 -3.45 43.94 -9.76
CA VAL A 147 -2.74 44.34 -11.00
C VAL A 147 -3.75 44.61 -12.10
N THR A 148 -3.61 45.75 -12.79
CA THR A 148 -4.41 46.14 -13.96
C THR A 148 -3.70 45.74 -15.25
N THR A 149 -4.46 45.33 -16.26
CA THR A 149 -3.97 45.10 -17.62
C THR A 149 -4.13 46.36 -18.48
N ASP A 150 -3.20 46.58 -19.41
CA ASP A 150 -3.49 46.66 -20.86
C ASP A 150 -2.33 47.33 -21.62
N TYR A 151 -1.79 46.62 -22.61
CA TYR A 151 -0.89 47.19 -23.62
C TYR A 151 -1.33 46.69 -25.00
N ILE A 152 -1.95 47.57 -25.78
CA ILE A 152 -2.21 47.38 -27.21
C ILE A 152 -1.67 48.59 -27.95
N LEU A 153 -0.73 48.36 -28.87
CA LEU A 153 -0.30 49.34 -29.87
C LEU A 153 -1.21 49.26 -31.11
N PRO A 154 -1.72 50.40 -31.61
CA PRO A 154 -2.08 50.56 -33.01
C PRO A 154 -1.14 51.56 -33.70
N GLN A 155 -0.72 51.22 -34.91
CA GLN A 155 0.05 52.13 -35.75
C GLN A 155 -0.75 53.37 -36.16
N SER A 156 -0.03 54.50 -36.22
CA SER A 156 -0.32 55.74 -36.96
C SER A 156 -1.64 55.81 -37.77
N LYS A 157 -2.69 56.34 -37.14
CA LYS A 157 -3.75 57.09 -37.86
C LYS A 157 -4.38 58.15 -36.97
N THR A 158 -4.25 59.40 -37.39
CA THR A 158 -4.76 60.59 -36.71
C THR A 158 -6.28 60.57 -36.60
N ARG A 159 -6.83 60.51 -35.38
CA ARG A 159 -8.23 60.88 -35.07
C ARG A 159 -8.41 61.28 -33.61
N LEU A 160 -8.91 62.50 -33.40
CA LEU A 160 -9.43 62.96 -32.11
C LEU A 160 -10.72 62.19 -31.81
N TYR A 161 -10.82 61.60 -30.62
CA TYR A 161 -12.09 61.14 -30.06
C TYR A 161 -12.26 61.72 -28.65
N THR A 162 -13.36 62.46 -28.48
CA THR A 162 -13.95 62.76 -27.18
C THR A 162 -15.08 61.75 -26.94
N THR A 163 -15.12 61.14 -25.75
CA THR A 163 -16.18 60.21 -25.34
C THR A 163 -16.85 60.69 -24.04
N PRO A 164 -18.20 60.77 -23.98
CA PRO A 164 -18.92 61.08 -22.74
C PRO A 164 -19.76 59.90 -22.20
N ASN A 165 -19.84 59.80 -20.85
CA ASN A 165 -20.77 59.00 -20.03
C ASN A 165 -20.59 57.46 -20.12
N ASN A 166 -20.81 56.62 -19.10
CA ASN A 166 -20.97 56.70 -17.63
C ASN A 166 -20.55 55.28 -17.12
N VAL A 167 -20.08 55.02 -15.89
CA VAL A 167 -20.74 55.10 -14.57
C VAL A 167 -19.65 55.21 -13.47
N ALA A 168 -20.00 55.78 -12.32
CA ALA A 168 -19.06 56.18 -11.26
C ALA A 168 -18.37 55.04 -10.48
N ASN A 169 -17.09 55.24 -10.20
CA ASN A 169 -16.49 55.11 -8.87
C ASN A 169 -15.29 56.08 -8.75
N ASN A 170 -14.88 56.41 -7.53
CA ASN A 170 -13.99 57.56 -7.25
C ASN A 170 -12.52 57.30 -7.64
N GLU A 171 -12.11 57.73 -8.83
CA GLU A 171 -10.70 57.91 -9.19
C GLU A 171 -10.36 59.39 -9.45
N GLU A 172 -9.15 59.79 -9.05
CA GLU A 172 -8.62 61.13 -9.28
C GLU A 172 -8.46 61.38 -10.79
N ARG A 173 -8.89 62.56 -11.28
CA ARG A 173 -8.76 62.93 -12.70
C ARG A 173 -7.31 63.21 -13.07
N PHE A 174 -6.56 62.16 -13.40
CA PHE A 174 -5.23 62.29 -13.97
C PHE A 174 -5.30 62.72 -15.44
N ALA A 175 -4.83 63.94 -15.73
CA ALA A 175 -4.72 64.46 -17.09
C ALA A 175 -3.51 63.85 -17.83
N THR A 176 -3.69 62.65 -18.37
CA THR A 176 -2.65 61.93 -19.14
C THR A 176 -2.60 62.45 -20.58
N LEU A 177 -1.45 62.97 -21.02
CA LEU A 177 -1.22 63.42 -22.40
C LEU A 177 -0.10 62.62 -23.07
N THR A 178 -0.38 62.03 -24.23
CA THR A 178 0.58 61.29 -25.06
C THR A 178 0.99 62.14 -26.27
N VAL A 179 2.29 62.37 -26.50
CA VAL A 179 2.78 63.28 -27.56
C VAL A 179 3.94 62.67 -28.34
N SER A 180 3.77 62.54 -29.66
CA SER A 180 4.67 61.76 -30.54
C SER A 180 5.70 62.57 -31.32
N SER A 181 6.13 63.75 -30.85
CA SER A 181 7.25 64.48 -31.46
C SER A 181 8.01 65.37 -30.47
N THR A 182 9.34 65.32 -30.55
CA THR A 182 10.28 66.01 -29.66
C THR A 182 10.16 67.54 -29.70
N GLU A 183 9.81 68.11 -30.85
CA GLU A 183 9.63 69.56 -31.00
C GLU A 183 8.36 70.09 -30.32
N SER A 184 7.33 69.25 -30.19
CA SER A 184 6.08 69.58 -29.48
C SER A 184 6.25 69.49 -27.96
N ILE A 185 7.05 68.53 -27.46
CA ILE A 185 7.26 68.30 -26.02
C ILE A 185 7.91 69.51 -25.33
N HIS A 186 8.94 70.11 -25.93
CA HIS A 186 9.57 71.30 -25.35
C HIS A 186 8.61 72.50 -25.26
N ARG A 187 7.76 72.70 -26.29
CA ARG A 187 6.76 73.78 -26.31
C ARG A 187 5.62 73.53 -25.35
N LEU A 188 5.18 72.27 -25.20
CA LEU A 188 4.17 71.84 -24.24
C LEU A 188 4.63 72.12 -22.80
N LEU A 189 5.81 71.64 -22.42
CA LEU A 189 6.29 71.74 -21.03
C LEU A 189 6.75 73.15 -20.64
N ALA A 190 7.26 73.95 -21.59
CA ALA A 190 7.63 75.34 -21.34
C ALA A 190 6.42 76.30 -21.37
N HIS A 191 5.33 75.96 -22.09
CA HIS A 191 4.16 76.82 -22.27
C HIS A 191 2.82 76.03 -22.25
N PRO A 192 2.49 75.30 -21.16
CA PRO A 192 1.36 74.36 -21.14
C PRO A 192 0.00 75.03 -21.39
N ARG A 193 -0.14 76.31 -21.00
CA ARG A 193 -1.32 77.16 -21.28
C ARG A 193 -1.68 77.35 -22.76
N ARG A 194 -0.76 77.06 -23.69
CA ARG A 194 -0.96 77.34 -25.13
C ARG A 194 -1.45 76.14 -25.93
N TYR A 195 -1.48 74.95 -25.33
CA TYR A 195 -1.70 73.68 -26.03
C TYR A 195 -2.68 72.72 -25.30
N MET A 196 -3.19 73.07 -24.11
CA MET A 196 -4.27 72.33 -23.44
C MET A 196 -5.59 73.12 -23.51
N PRO A 197 -6.78 72.47 -23.55
CA PRO A 197 -8.03 73.16 -23.87
C PRO A 197 -8.59 74.06 -22.75
N ASN A 198 -8.13 73.93 -21.50
CA ASN A 198 -8.62 74.69 -20.34
C ASN A 198 -7.48 75.10 -19.39
N ASP A 199 -7.54 76.34 -18.86
CA ASP A 199 -6.55 76.90 -17.93
C ASP A 199 -6.36 76.10 -16.62
N ALA A 200 -7.35 75.29 -16.24
CA ALA A 200 -7.32 74.50 -15.01
C ALA A 200 -6.42 73.25 -15.10
N GLU A 201 -6.27 72.64 -16.28
CA GLU A 201 -5.58 71.35 -16.45
C GLU A 201 -4.06 71.51 -16.58
N ALA A 202 -3.61 72.62 -17.18
CA ALA A 202 -2.21 72.93 -17.41
C ALA A 202 -1.36 73.06 -16.12
N ASN A 203 -2.01 73.36 -14.98
CA ASN A 203 -1.35 73.49 -13.68
C ASN A 203 -1.55 72.25 -12.78
N THR A 204 -2.30 71.23 -13.22
CA THR A 204 -2.61 70.02 -12.43
C THR A 204 -2.06 68.73 -13.03
N MET A 205 -1.22 68.82 -14.08
CA MET A 205 -0.58 67.64 -14.69
C MET A 205 0.43 67.01 -13.73
N THR A 206 -0.02 66.00 -12.98
CA THR A 206 0.82 65.18 -12.10
C THR A 206 1.50 64.02 -12.85
N THR A 207 0.94 63.57 -13.96
CA THR A 207 1.41 62.39 -14.70
C THR A 207 1.62 62.69 -16.17
N LEU A 208 2.78 62.31 -16.72
CA LEU A 208 3.11 62.46 -18.13
C LEU A 208 3.70 61.16 -18.68
N ASN A 209 3.11 60.61 -19.74
CA ASN A 209 3.59 59.40 -20.40
C ASN A 209 4.11 59.72 -21.81
N LEU A 210 5.42 59.52 -21.98
CA LEU A 210 6.16 59.67 -23.22
C LEU A 210 6.88 58.37 -23.63
N SER A 211 6.39 57.22 -23.17
CA SER A 211 6.93 55.92 -23.59
C SER A 211 6.75 55.67 -25.09
N ASN A 212 7.66 54.91 -25.72
CA ASN A 212 7.58 54.50 -27.13
C ASN A 212 7.58 55.67 -28.15
N ASN A 213 8.29 56.78 -27.89
CA ASN A 213 8.33 57.98 -28.75
C ASN A 213 9.69 58.25 -29.41
N GLU A 214 10.58 57.26 -29.47
CA GLU A 214 11.94 57.34 -30.04
C GLU A 214 12.79 58.52 -29.51
N ILE A 215 12.58 58.92 -28.25
CA ILE A 215 13.29 60.06 -27.64
C ILE A 215 14.78 59.70 -27.47
N GLU A 216 15.64 60.41 -28.20
CA GLU A 216 17.11 60.34 -28.10
C GLU A 216 17.67 61.36 -27.09
N ASP A 217 18.98 61.34 -26.84
CA ASP A 217 19.66 62.18 -25.83
C ASP A 217 19.38 63.69 -25.95
N ASN A 218 19.29 64.21 -27.18
CA ASN A 218 18.92 65.61 -27.41
C ASN A 218 17.47 65.91 -27.01
N GLY A 219 16.57 64.93 -27.14
CA GLY A 219 15.18 65.02 -26.65
C GLY A 219 15.13 64.99 -25.13
N ALA A 220 15.87 64.08 -24.49
CA ALA A 220 16.03 64.02 -23.04
C ALA A 220 16.58 65.35 -22.47
N ARG A 221 17.52 66.00 -23.16
CA ARG A 221 18.02 67.34 -22.78
C ARG A 221 16.93 68.42 -22.80
N GLN A 222 16.07 68.43 -23.83
CA GLN A 222 15.00 69.42 -23.92
C GLN A 222 13.89 69.18 -22.90
N LEU A 223 13.62 67.90 -22.59
CA LEU A 223 12.73 67.50 -21.52
C LEU A 223 13.27 67.95 -20.16
N ALA A 224 14.54 67.66 -19.86
CA ALA A 224 15.21 68.09 -18.64
C ALA A 224 15.11 69.61 -18.45
N ASN A 225 15.45 70.39 -19.48
CA ASN A 225 15.33 71.86 -19.43
C ASN A 225 13.95 72.36 -19.01
N ALA A 226 12.87 71.67 -19.40
CA ALA A 226 11.51 72.03 -19.04
C ALA A 226 11.06 71.49 -17.67
N LEU A 227 11.56 70.31 -17.27
CA LEU A 227 11.33 69.73 -15.94
C LEU A 227 12.01 70.51 -14.80
N ARG A 228 13.02 71.34 -15.11
CA ARG A 228 13.83 72.07 -14.13
C ARG A 228 13.00 72.93 -13.17
N ASP A 229 12.00 73.62 -13.70
CA ASP A 229 11.20 74.60 -12.97
C ASP A 229 9.74 74.13 -12.77
N HIS A 230 9.42 72.89 -13.17
CA HIS A 230 8.06 72.32 -13.12
C HIS A 230 7.73 71.76 -11.73
N GLN A 231 6.65 72.27 -11.10
CA GLN A 231 6.37 72.06 -9.67
C GLN A 231 5.29 71.03 -9.35
N THR A 232 4.54 70.54 -10.35
CA THR A 232 3.34 69.70 -10.13
C THR A 232 3.43 68.30 -10.73
N LEU A 233 4.43 68.04 -11.58
CA LEU A 233 4.60 66.73 -12.22
C LEU A 233 5.28 65.77 -11.24
N THR A 234 4.56 64.73 -10.82
CA THR A 234 5.00 63.72 -9.86
C THR A 234 5.38 62.39 -10.53
N ILE A 235 4.83 62.07 -11.70
CA ILE A 235 5.08 60.83 -12.45
C ILE A 235 5.49 61.16 -13.89
N LEU A 236 6.60 60.58 -14.34
CA LEU A 236 7.10 60.72 -15.71
C LEU A 236 7.50 59.34 -16.26
N ASP A 237 6.91 58.94 -17.38
CA ASP A 237 7.29 57.75 -18.12
C ASP A 237 8.03 58.11 -19.42
N LEU A 238 9.24 57.59 -19.56
CA LEU A 238 10.13 57.71 -20.73
C LEU A 238 10.58 56.32 -21.22
N SER A 239 9.88 55.25 -20.86
CA SER A 239 10.29 53.89 -21.22
C SER A 239 10.23 53.61 -22.73
N ASN A 240 10.96 52.60 -23.20
CA ASN A 240 10.98 52.22 -24.63
C ASN A 240 11.36 53.38 -25.57
N ASN A 241 12.43 54.11 -25.21
CA ASN A 241 12.96 55.23 -26.00
C ASN A 241 14.45 54.96 -26.35
N LYS A 242 15.15 55.96 -26.88
CA LYS A 242 16.54 55.86 -27.34
C LYS A 242 17.49 56.71 -26.47
N ILE A 243 17.15 56.90 -25.19
CA ILE A 243 17.95 57.70 -24.26
C ILE A 243 19.20 56.91 -23.85
N GLY A 244 20.38 57.48 -24.09
CA GLY A 244 21.69 56.94 -23.72
C GLY A 244 22.32 57.65 -22.52
N ASN A 245 23.65 57.55 -22.43
CA ASN A 245 24.43 58.11 -21.31
C ASN A 245 24.30 59.63 -21.18
N ASP A 246 24.36 60.35 -22.30
CA ASP A 246 24.33 61.81 -22.31
C ASP A 246 22.92 62.31 -21.94
N GLY A 247 21.87 61.65 -22.41
CA GLY A 247 20.49 61.93 -22.03
C GLY A 247 20.24 61.69 -20.54
N ALA A 248 20.76 60.59 -19.99
CA ALA A 248 20.75 60.34 -18.55
C ALA A 248 21.52 61.42 -17.76
N GLN A 249 22.65 61.93 -18.29
CA GLN A 249 23.38 63.05 -17.70
C GLN A 249 22.56 64.36 -17.71
N TYR A 250 21.84 64.66 -18.79
CA TYR A 250 20.98 65.85 -18.82
C TYR A 250 19.80 65.73 -17.85
N LEU A 251 19.22 64.54 -17.70
CA LEU A 251 18.19 64.27 -16.68
C LEU A 251 18.76 64.41 -15.26
N TYR A 252 19.99 63.92 -14.98
CA TYR A 252 20.71 64.11 -13.71
C TYR A 252 20.73 65.58 -13.26
N ASP A 253 21.05 66.48 -14.20
CA ASP A 253 21.35 67.89 -13.90
C ASP A 253 20.14 68.64 -13.32
N VAL A 254 18.96 68.09 -13.61
CA VAL A 254 17.63 68.58 -13.27
C VAL A 254 16.99 67.78 -12.12
N LEU A 255 17.13 66.45 -12.11
CA LEU A 255 16.63 65.60 -11.01
C LEU A 255 17.21 66.04 -9.66
N ARG A 256 18.48 66.44 -9.60
CA ARG A 256 19.11 66.97 -8.37
C ARG A 256 18.50 68.29 -7.83
N ARG A 257 17.61 68.95 -8.59
CA ARG A 257 16.96 70.23 -8.24
C ARG A 257 15.43 70.15 -8.18
N ASN A 258 14.83 69.28 -9.00
CA ASN A 258 13.38 69.10 -9.02
C ASN A 258 12.89 68.57 -7.66
N LYS A 259 11.74 69.09 -7.19
CA LYS A 259 11.14 68.77 -5.88
C LYS A 259 9.73 68.19 -5.98
N ALA A 260 9.26 67.90 -7.20
CA ALA A 260 7.91 67.45 -7.48
C ALA A 260 7.90 65.99 -7.94
N LEU A 261 8.88 65.58 -8.74
CA LEU A 261 8.94 64.25 -9.33
C LEU A 261 9.19 63.19 -8.24
N ALA A 262 8.27 62.23 -8.19
CA ALA A 262 8.19 61.12 -7.24
C ALA A 262 8.40 59.76 -7.92
N ARG A 263 8.05 59.62 -9.20
CA ARG A 263 8.25 58.41 -10.02
C ARG A 263 8.80 58.75 -11.39
N LEU A 264 9.87 58.06 -11.80
CA LEU A 264 10.49 58.16 -13.12
C LEU A 264 10.70 56.76 -13.71
N ASN A 265 10.07 56.48 -14.87
CA ASN A 265 10.32 55.26 -15.62
C ASN A 265 11.24 55.56 -16.82
N LEU A 266 12.41 54.91 -16.86
CA LEU A 266 13.42 54.97 -17.92
C LEU A 266 13.72 53.56 -18.48
N SER A 267 12.86 52.58 -18.20
CA SER A 267 13.02 51.19 -18.64
C SER A 267 13.13 51.08 -20.17
N TYR A 268 13.83 50.06 -20.68
CA TYR A 268 13.99 49.79 -22.12
C TYR A 268 14.52 50.99 -22.91
N ASN A 269 15.59 51.62 -22.41
CA ASN A 269 16.34 52.66 -23.09
C ASN A 269 17.77 52.17 -23.43
N GLN A 270 18.64 53.08 -23.85
CA GLN A 270 20.04 52.80 -24.20
C GLN A 270 21.04 53.29 -23.14
N ILE A 271 20.57 53.53 -21.90
CA ILE A 271 21.41 54.03 -20.81
C ILE A 271 22.47 52.98 -20.51
N GLY A 272 23.72 53.43 -20.42
CA GLY A 272 24.89 52.65 -20.06
C GLY A 272 25.40 52.99 -18.65
N ASN A 273 26.48 52.31 -18.22
CA ASN A 273 27.01 52.40 -16.86
C ASN A 273 27.33 53.83 -16.42
N ASN A 274 27.86 54.66 -17.32
CA ASN A 274 28.14 56.07 -17.06
C ASN A 274 26.86 56.88 -16.84
N GLY A 275 25.83 56.64 -17.65
CA GLY A 275 24.51 57.25 -17.51
C GLY A 275 23.82 56.86 -16.20
N ALA A 276 23.88 55.57 -15.84
CA ALA A 276 23.36 55.07 -14.58
C ALA A 276 24.10 55.69 -13.38
N GLN A 277 25.43 55.82 -13.44
CA GLN A 277 26.25 56.51 -12.44
C GLN A 277 25.90 58.01 -12.32
N TYR A 278 25.59 58.70 -13.42
CA TYR A 278 25.07 60.08 -13.34
C TYR A 278 23.74 60.12 -12.60
N LEU A 279 22.81 59.19 -12.86
CA LEU A 279 21.53 59.13 -12.14
C LEU A 279 21.71 58.92 -10.63
N ASP A 280 22.53 57.96 -10.16
CA ASP A 280 22.82 57.78 -8.73
C ASP A 280 23.32 59.08 -8.07
N ASN A 281 24.25 59.78 -8.72
CA ASN A 281 24.81 61.03 -8.21
C ASN A 281 23.81 62.19 -8.11
N ALA A 282 22.75 62.22 -8.94
CA ALA A 282 21.64 63.15 -8.75
C ALA A 282 20.81 62.76 -7.53
N LEU A 283 20.56 61.46 -7.37
CA LEU A 283 19.59 60.91 -6.45
C LEU A 283 20.12 60.83 -5.01
N LYS A 284 21.44 60.86 -4.81
CA LYS A 284 22.08 61.22 -3.52
C LYS A 284 21.69 62.61 -3.00
N LYS A 285 21.19 63.53 -3.85
CA LYS A 285 20.74 64.88 -3.47
C LYS A 285 19.22 65.08 -3.59
N ASN A 286 18.55 64.31 -4.44
CA ASN A 286 17.11 64.36 -4.59
C ASN A 286 16.42 63.57 -3.46
N LYS A 287 15.53 64.24 -2.72
CA LYS A 287 14.76 63.67 -1.60
C LYS A 287 13.28 63.42 -1.90
N THR A 288 12.90 63.42 -3.18
CA THR A 288 11.48 63.39 -3.61
C THR A 288 11.16 62.22 -4.52
N LEU A 289 12.13 61.75 -5.31
CA LEU A 289 11.99 60.61 -6.19
C LEU A 289 12.01 59.32 -5.37
N MET A 290 10.83 58.72 -5.21
CA MET A 290 10.62 57.46 -4.48
C MET A 290 10.88 56.26 -5.38
N ILE A 291 10.49 56.35 -6.65
CA ILE A 291 10.56 55.23 -7.61
C ILE A 291 11.35 55.65 -8.85
N LEU A 292 12.41 54.90 -9.13
CA LEU A 292 13.12 54.90 -10.41
C LEU A 292 13.02 53.49 -11.01
N GLU A 293 12.68 53.39 -12.29
CA GLU A 293 12.65 52.12 -13.03
C GLU A 293 13.64 52.20 -14.20
N LEU A 294 14.67 51.33 -14.20
CA LEU A 294 15.71 51.28 -15.23
C LEU A 294 15.79 49.92 -15.95
N ARG A 295 14.78 49.04 -15.79
CA ARG A 295 14.79 47.66 -16.31
C ARG A 295 15.04 47.64 -17.82
N GLY A 296 15.91 46.74 -18.30
CA GLY A 296 16.13 46.54 -19.74
C GLY A 296 16.93 47.64 -20.45
N ASN A 297 17.72 48.41 -19.71
CA ASN A 297 18.81 49.24 -20.26
C ASN A 297 20.05 48.39 -20.58
N ARG A 298 21.16 49.02 -21.00
CA ARG A 298 22.33 48.31 -21.57
C ARG A 298 23.30 47.68 -20.55
N ASP A 299 23.07 47.80 -19.24
CA ASP A 299 23.99 47.25 -18.23
C ASP A 299 23.33 46.65 -16.97
N THR A 300 24.20 45.93 -16.26
CA THR A 300 24.05 45.18 -15.01
C THR A 300 23.74 46.03 -13.77
N TYR A 301 24.09 47.32 -13.72
CA TYR A 301 23.93 48.14 -12.49
C TYR A 301 22.57 48.83 -12.35
N CYS A 302 21.74 48.78 -13.39
CA CYS A 302 20.48 49.53 -13.45
C CYS A 302 19.48 49.14 -12.34
N GLU A 303 19.38 47.85 -12.00
CA GLU A 303 18.51 47.37 -10.91
C GLU A 303 19.07 47.76 -9.53
N ALA A 304 20.38 47.66 -9.32
CA ALA A 304 21.04 48.04 -8.06
C ALA A 304 20.89 49.54 -7.75
N ILE A 305 21.02 50.40 -8.78
CA ILE A 305 20.81 51.85 -8.64
C ILE A 305 19.32 52.16 -8.41
N SER A 306 18.40 51.48 -9.09
CA SER A 306 16.95 51.63 -8.84
C SER A 306 16.59 51.30 -7.39
N ALA A 307 17.17 50.23 -6.83
CA ALA A 307 17.00 49.86 -5.43
C ALA A 307 17.68 50.85 -4.45
N ALA A 308 18.88 51.36 -4.77
CA ALA A 308 19.57 52.37 -3.98
C ALA A 308 18.77 53.68 -3.85
N VAL A 309 17.99 54.04 -4.87
CA VAL A 309 17.11 55.22 -4.86
C VAL A 309 15.90 54.99 -3.94
N GLN A 310 15.26 53.83 -4.07
CA GLN A 310 14.14 53.42 -3.21
C GLN A 310 14.58 53.39 -1.73
N LEU A 311 15.75 52.82 -1.43
CA LEU A 311 16.36 52.78 -0.09
C LEU A 311 16.54 54.16 0.56
N ARG A 312 16.98 55.17 -0.20
CA ARG A 312 17.29 56.49 0.38
C ARG A 312 16.05 57.31 0.68
N ASN A 313 14.96 57.12 -0.09
CA ASN A 313 13.80 58.01 -0.06
C ASN A 313 12.52 57.36 0.49
N ASP A 314 12.29 56.06 0.28
CA ASP A 314 11.10 55.38 0.81
C ASP A 314 11.34 54.78 2.21
N LYS A 315 10.89 55.52 3.23
CA LYS A 315 10.92 55.10 4.64
C LYS A 315 9.90 54.01 5.02
N LYS A 316 9.25 53.35 4.07
CA LYS A 316 8.35 52.21 4.32
C LYS A 316 8.97 50.87 3.98
N ILE A 317 10.06 50.85 3.20
CA ILE A 317 10.68 49.60 2.76
C ILE A 317 11.41 48.97 3.95
N SER A 318 11.00 47.74 4.30
CA SER A 318 11.57 46.92 5.36
C SER A 318 12.41 45.75 4.83
N SER A 319 12.16 45.28 3.62
CA SER A 319 12.94 44.22 2.99
C SER A 319 13.12 44.47 1.50
N ILE A 320 14.25 44.01 0.96
CA ILE A 320 14.62 44.16 -0.45
C ILE A 320 15.07 42.82 -1.01
N ASN A 321 14.44 42.38 -2.11
CA ASN A 321 14.85 41.21 -2.86
C ASN A 321 15.38 41.62 -4.24
N LEU A 322 16.70 41.44 -4.42
CA LEU A 322 17.44 41.66 -5.66
C LEU A 322 18.06 40.36 -6.18
N GLN A 323 17.45 39.22 -5.90
CA GLN A 323 17.89 37.93 -6.41
C GLN A 323 17.82 37.86 -7.94
N SER A 324 18.85 37.27 -8.57
CA SER A 324 18.90 37.06 -10.03
C SER A 324 18.73 38.34 -10.86
N LYS A 325 19.45 39.40 -10.48
CA LYS A 325 19.45 40.72 -11.12
C LYS A 325 20.76 41.06 -11.85
N ASP A 326 21.70 40.12 -11.91
CA ASP A 326 23.01 40.25 -12.59
C ASP A 326 23.85 41.43 -12.04
N ILE A 327 23.83 41.62 -10.71
CA ILE A 327 24.49 42.73 -10.03
C ILE A 327 25.94 42.36 -9.64
N ASP A 328 26.91 42.73 -10.47
CA ASP A 328 28.34 42.55 -10.15
C ASP A 328 28.86 43.45 -9.00
N ASP A 329 30.12 43.24 -8.64
CA ASP A 329 30.86 43.95 -7.60
C ASP A 329 30.67 45.48 -7.57
N ASN A 330 30.64 46.13 -8.75
CA ASN A 330 30.51 47.58 -8.90
C ASN A 330 29.05 48.03 -8.71
N GLY A 331 28.08 47.20 -9.10
CA GLY A 331 26.65 47.48 -8.92
C GLY A 331 26.27 47.55 -7.44
N ILE A 332 26.83 46.65 -6.62
CA ILE A 332 26.62 46.61 -5.17
C ILE A 332 27.05 47.90 -4.48
N LYS A 333 28.12 48.56 -4.95
CA LYS A 333 28.62 49.81 -4.38
C LYS A 333 27.55 50.91 -4.27
N PHE A 334 26.64 50.99 -5.25
CA PHE A 334 25.55 51.97 -5.21
C PHE A 334 24.52 51.65 -4.13
N LEU A 335 24.25 50.36 -3.92
CA LEU A 335 23.36 49.85 -2.88
C LEU A 335 23.95 50.06 -1.48
N THR A 336 25.24 49.85 -1.29
CA THR A 336 25.91 49.95 0.03
C THR A 336 25.99 51.39 0.54
N ASP A 337 26.19 52.36 -0.35
CA ASP A 337 26.04 53.79 -0.04
C ASP A 337 24.62 54.10 0.49
N ALA A 338 23.59 53.47 -0.07
CA ALA A 338 22.20 53.66 0.36
C ALA A 338 21.85 52.91 1.65
N LEU A 339 22.38 51.69 1.84
CA LEU A 339 22.17 50.89 3.05
C LEU A 339 22.84 51.51 4.29
N SER A 340 23.95 52.24 4.11
CA SER A 340 24.65 52.92 5.21
C SER A 340 23.79 54.02 5.85
N ASP A 341 23.00 54.74 5.06
CA ASP A 341 22.13 55.84 5.49
C ASP A 341 20.68 55.41 5.79
N ASN A 342 20.28 54.16 5.46
CA ASN A 342 18.90 53.72 5.56
C ASN A 342 18.50 53.31 7.00
N GLU A 343 17.36 53.83 7.46
CA GLU A 343 16.83 53.65 8.82
C GLU A 343 15.68 52.63 8.92
N THR A 344 15.40 51.81 7.87
CA THR A 344 14.13 51.06 7.78
C THR A 344 14.25 49.61 7.30
N VAL A 345 15.24 49.29 6.48
CA VAL A 345 15.44 47.95 5.91
C VAL A 345 16.10 47.02 6.91
N ILE A 346 15.39 45.94 7.22
CA ILE A 346 15.78 44.87 8.14
C ILE A 346 16.26 43.61 7.42
N GLU A 347 15.99 43.47 6.11
CA GLU A 347 16.42 42.32 5.30
C GLU A 347 16.83 42.71 3.86
N VAL A 348 17.95 42.15 3.38
CA VAL A 348 18.42 42.28 2.00
C VAL A 348 18.76 40.89 1.43
N ASN A 349 18.12 40.50 0.33
CA ASN A 349 18.47 39.33 -0.48
C ASN A 349 19.17 39.77 -1.78
N LEU A 350 20.40 39.29 -1.93
CA LEU A 350 21.34 39.56 -3.02
C LEU A 350 21.87 38.25 -3.65
N SER A 351 21.18 37.15 -3.44
CA SER A 351 21.55 35.84 -3.98
C SER A 351 21.58 35.80 -5.51
N LYS A 352 22.46 34.97 -6.08
CA LYS A 352 22.47 34.67 -7.54
C LYS A 352 22.70 35.93 -8.41
N ASN A 353 23.70 36.75 -8.09
CA ASN A 353 24.04 38.00 -8.79
C ASN A 353 25.47 38.11 -9.36
N GLY A 354 26.36 37.15 -9.15
CA GLY A 354 27.77 37.28 -9.58
C GLY A 354 28.67 38.04 -8.60
N ILE A 355 28.21 38.30 -7.38
CA ILE A 355 28.90 39.08 -6.33
C ILE A 355 30.16 38.38 -5.85
N GLY A 356 31.32 39.04 -5.89
CA GLY A 356 32.60 38.55 -5.37
C GLY A 356 33.10 39.30 -4.13
N ASP A 357 34.40 39.13 -3.84
CA ASP A 357 35.02 39.67 -2.62
C ASP A 357 35.00 41.21 -2.51
N LYS A 358 34.96 41.95 -3.62
CA LYS A 358 34.92 43.42 -3.55
C LYS A 358 33.54 43.93 -3.16
N ALA A 359 32.47 43.31 -3.64
CA ALA A 359 31.14 43.63 -3.13
C ALA A 359 30.93 43.14 -1.69
N ALA A 360 31.53 42.00 -1.30
CA ALA A 360 31.56 41.60 0.11
C ALA A 360 32.25 42.68 0.97
N GLN A 361 33.35 43.29 0.49
CA GLN A 361 33.97 44.45 1.15
C GLN A 361 33.00 45.63 1.26
N TYR A 362 32.35 46.05 0.17
CA TYR A 362 31.41 47.18 0.20
C TYR A 362 30.21 46.93 1.14
N LEU A 363 29.69 45.70 1.18
CA LEU A 363 28.61 45.30 2.09
C LEU A 363 29.08 45.31 3.55
N ALA A 364 30.29 44.81 3.82
CA ALA A 364 30.90 44.85 5.15
C ALA A 364 31.14 46.29 5.65
N ASP A 365 31.64 47.19 4.80
CA ASP A 365 31.86 48.60 5.15
C ASP A 365 30.54 49.32 5.48
N ALA A 366 29.46 49.01 4.77
CA ALA A 366 28.11 49.52 5.08
C ALA A 366 27.55 48.91 6.39
N LEU A 367 27.75 47.60 6.62
CA LEU A 367 27.31 46.91 7.82
C LEU A 367 27.92 47.49 9.11
N GLN A 368 29.16 47.98 9.09
CA GLN A 368 29.80 48.58 10.27
C GLN A 368 29.01 49.75 10.86
N ASN A 369 28.28 50.51 10.02
CA ASN A 369 27.54 51.70 10.44
C ASN A 369 26.01 51.52 10.40
N ASN A 370 25.50 50.54 9.65
CA ASN A 370 24.07 50.27 9.57
C ASN A 370 23.50 49.77 10.92
N LYS A 371 22.34 50.29 11.30
CA LYS A 371 21.70 50.07 12.62
C LYS A 371 20.37 49.30 12.56
N THR A 372 20.05 48.70 11.41
CA THR A 372 18.69 48.25 11.08
C THR A 372 18.64 46.91 10.38
N LEU A 373 19.65 46.59 9.56
CA LEU A 373 19.75 45.35 8.81
C LEU A 373 20.01 44.17 9.76
N THR A 374 19.00 43.32 9.90
CA THR A 374 19.01 42.13 10.75
C THR A 374 19.24 40.83 9.98
N SER A 375 19.06 40.83 8.66
CA SER A 375 19.16 39.66 7.79
C SER A 375 19.83 40.02 6.46
N LEU A 376 20.95 39.36 6.13
CA LEU A 376 21.65 39.51 4.86
C LEU A 376 21.77 38.13 4.18
N ILE A 377 21.13 38.01 3.02
CA ILE A 377 21.07 36.77 2.24
C ILE A 377 21.90 36.95 0.97
N LEU A 378 23.07 36.33 0.94
CA LEU A 378 24.00 36.30 -0.21
C LEU A 378 24.10 34.89 -0.80
N GLY A 379 23.54 33.88 -0.12
CA GLY A 379 23.55 32.50 -0.56
C GLY A 379 22.37 32.11 -1.44
N ILE A 380 22.56 31.09 -2.29
CA ILE A 380 21.50 30.58 -3.17
C ILE A 380 20.60 29.61 -2.40
N ILE A 381 19.35 30.01 -2.21
CA ILE A 381 18.26 29.15 -1.75
C ILE A 381 17.51 28.66 -3.00
N ASP A 382 17.77 27.43 -3.44
CA ASP A 382 16.97 26.79 -4.50
C ASP A 382 15.69 26.21 -3.85
N GLU A 383 14.61 26.99 -3.87
CA GLU A 383 13.31 26.61 -3.29
C GLU A 383 12.64 25.46 -4.08
N GLU A 384 13.02 25.26 -5.34
CA GLU A 384 12.54 24.15 -6.17
C GLU A 384 13.51 22.95 -6.16
N ASN A 385 13.05 21.83 -5.60
CA ASN A 385 13.59 20.45 -5.70
C ASN A 385 14.61 19.98 -4.65
N GLY A 386 14.12 19.65 -3.45
CA GLY A 386 14.78 18.64 -2.59
C GLY A 386 15.05 17.29 -3.30
N TYR A 387 14.35 17.01 -4.40
CA TYR A 387 14.53 15.81 -5.23
C TYR A 387 15.81 15.84 -6.11
N ARG A 388 16.37 17.02 -6.42
CA ARG A 388 17.58 17.13 -7.28
C ARG A 388 18.88 16.84 -6.52
N ARG A 389 18.89 17.00 -5.18
CA ARG A 389 20.03 16.73 -4.29
C ARG A 389 20.72 15.38 -4.54
N ARG A 390 19.96 14.35 -4.95
CA ARG A 390 20.46 12.98 -5.14
C ARG A 390 20.98 12.63 -6.54
N LYS A 391 20.67 13.42 -7.59
CA LYS A 391 21.10 13.07 -8.96
C LYS A 391 22.55 13.51 -9.25
N CYS A 392 22.96 14.67 -8.72
CA CYS A 392 24.29 15.25 -8.95
C CYS A 392 25.47 14.41 -8.41
N ARG A 393 25.22 13.44 -7.51
CA ARG A 393 26.25 12.51 -7.00
C ARG A 393 26.39 11.22 -7.84
N ARG A 394 25.43 10.92 -8.73
CA ARG A 394 25.37 9.65 -9.50
C ARG A 394 25.75 9.76 -10.98
N GLU A 395 25.65 10.93 -11.60
CA GLU A 395 25.98 11.12 -13.02
C GLU A 395 27.15 12.11 -13.15
N LYS A 396 28.39 11.61 -13.32
CA LYS A 396 29.62 12.41 -13.57
C LYS A 396 29.70 13.00 -14.99
N THR A 397 28.60 13.04 -15.74
CA THR A 397 28.64 12.98 -17.22
C THR A 397 27.64 13.88 -17.94
N TYR A 398 27.19 14.99 -17.35
CA TYR A 398 26.34 15.95 -18.06
C TYR A 398 26.79 17.40 -17.92
N ASP A 399 26.84 18.04 -19.08
CA ASP A 399 27.28 19.40 -19.44
C ASP A 399 26.38 20.54 -18.91
N TRP A 400 25.65 20.30 -17.81
CA TRP A 400 24.74 21.30 -17.21
C TRP A 400 25.45 22.27 -16.25
N GLU A 401 26.68 21.95 -15.83
CA GLU A 401 27.47 22.77 -14.91
C GLU A 401 27.97 24.09 -15.54
N GLU A 402 27.96 24.28 -16.88
CA GLU A 402 28.36 25.57 -17.48
C GLU A 402 27.20 26.57 -17.66
N ARG A 403 25.98 26.13 -18.04
CA ARG A 403 24.91 27.07 -18.44
C ARG A 403 24.00 27.58 -17.31
N TYR A 404 24.06 27.00 -16.11
CA TYR A 404 23.30 27.46 -14.94
C TYR A 404 24.15 28.24 -13.91
N CYS A 405 25.45 28.37 -14.16
CA CYS A 405 26.42 28.85 -13.15
C CYS A 405 26.89 30.29 -13.31
N ASP A 406 26.59 30.96 -14.43
CA ASP A 406 27.13 32.29 -14.79
C ASP A 406 26.81 33.41 -13.78
N HIS A 407 25.77 33.24 -12.94
CA HIS A 407 25.27 34.28 -12.05
C HIS A 407 25.40 33.92 -10.55
N ARG A 408 26.19 32.89 -10.18
CA ARG A 408 26.38 32.55 -8.75
C ARG A 408 27.26 33.59 -8.04
N ASN A 409 27.01 33.84 -6.76
CA ASN A 409 27.91 34.65 -5.95
C ASN A 409 29.21 33.86 -5.68
N GLN A 410 30.34 34.56 -5.70
CA GLN A 410 31.71 34.03 -5.75
C GLN A 410 32.54 34.53 -4.56
N ILE A 411 31.89 34.82 -3.43
CA ILE A 411 32.51 35.36 -2.21
C ILE A 411 33.47 34.30 -1.64
N GLY A 412 34.77 34.59 -1.61
CA GLY A 412 35.80 33.71 -1.09
C GLY A 412 36.13 33.97 0.37
N ASP A 413 37.25 33.37 0.82
CA ASP A 413 37.77 33.57 2.18
C ASP A 413 38.04 35.04 2.52
N LYS A 414 38.43 35.85 1.53
CA LYS A 414 38.66 37.29 1.72
C LYS A 414 37.37 38.06 1.93
N GLY A 415 36.29 37.70 1.24
CA GLY A 415 34.96 38.22 1.50
C GLY A 415 34.43 37.84 2.88
N ALA A 416 34.69 36.61 3.34
CA ALA A 416 34.38 36.17 4.70
C ALA A 416 35.16 36.96 5.76
N GLU A 417 36.44 37.29 5.53
CA GLU A 417 37.24 38.19 6.37
C GLU A 417 36.59 39.59 6.50
N TYR A 418 36.12 40.18 5.40
CA TYR A 418 35.44 41.48 5.45
C TYR A 418 34.15 41.42 6.28
N PHE A 419 33.32 40.39 6.11
CA PHE A 419 32.14 40.21 6.96
C PHE A 419 32.50 39.97 8.42
N ALA A 420 33.58 39.24 8.70
CA ALA A 420 34.06 39.05 10.07
C ALA A 420 34.45 40.37 10.74
N ASN A 421 35.21 41.22 10.03
CA ASN A 421 35.58 42.56 10.53
C ASN A 421 34.34 43.45 10.76
N ALA A 422 33.33 43.38 9.89
CA ALA A 422 32.07 44.11 10.09
C ALA A 422 31.27 43.61 11.30
N LEU A 423 31.20 42.29 11.51
CA LEU A 423 30.50 41.64 12.63
C LEU A 423 31.18 41.87 13.99
N GLU A 424 32.44 42.32 14.03
CA GLU A 424 33.09 42.69 15.30
C GLU A 424 32.51 43.99 15.88
N VAL A 425 31.95 44.86 15.02
CA VAL A 425 31.37 46.15 15.40
C VAL A 425 29.85 46.16 15.27
N ASN A 426 29.30 45.47 14.25
CA ASN A 426 27.87 45.40 14.02
C ASN A 426 27.18 44.51 15.08
N THR A 427 26.16 45.09 15.73
CA THR A 427 25.37 44.44 16.80
C THR A 427 23.89 44.27 16.43
N MET A 428 23.56 44.36 15.14
CA MET A 428 22.19 44.30 14.63
C MET A 428 21.94 43.09 13.73
N LEU A 429 22.94 42.67 12.96
CA LEU A 429 22.82 41.53 12.05
C LEU A 429 22.63 40.25 12.87
N SER A 430 21.49 39.61 12.62
CA SER A 430 21.02 38.41 13.32
C SER A 430 21.06 37.16 12.44
N LYS A 431 20.97 37.33 11.11
CA LYS A 431 21.10 36.28 10.10
C LYS A 431 22.11 36.71 9.02
N LEU A 432 23.06 35.83 8.75
CA LEU A 432 23.97 35.92 7.60
C LEU A 432 23.94 34.59 6.84
N ASP A 433 23.60 34.64 5.56
CA ASP A 433 23.54 33.48 4.67
C ASP A 433 24.52 33.65 3.50
N LEU A 434 25.50 32.75 3.45
CA LEU A 434 26.62 32.68 2.51
C LEU A 434 26.62 31.32 1.76
N THR A 435 25.45 30.68 1.64
CA THR A 435 25.25 29.40 0.93
C THR A 435 25.81 29.42 -0.50
N CYS A 436 26.54 28.38 -0.92
CA CYS A 436 27.05 28.23 -2.29
C CYS A 436 27.95 29.38 -2.78
N ASN A 437 28.78 29.95 -1.89
CA ASN A 437 29.88 30.85 -2.23
C ASN A 437 31.19 30.06 -2.34
N ARG A 438 32.38 30.68 -2.19
CA ARG A 438 33.70 30.04 -2.29
C ARG A 438 34.49 30.05 -0.97
N ILE A 439 33.79 29.91 0.14
CA ILE A 439 34.36 29.95 1.49
C ILE A 439 34.92 28.57 1.83
N GLY A 440 36.19 28.52 2.23
CA GLY A 440 36.87 27.34 2.76
C GLY A 440 37.17 27.46 4.25
N ASP A 441 38.13 26.66 4.73
CA ASP A 441 38.53 26.65 6.14
C ASP A 441 39.06 28.01 6.63
N ILE A 442 39.77 28.76 5.78
CA ILE A 442 40.37 30.06 6.12
C ILE A 442 39.28 31.13 6.32
N GLY A 443 38.31 31.23 5.40
CA GLY A 443 37.17 32.13 5.57
C GLY A 443 36.30 31.75 6.77
N THR A 444 36.22 30.45 7.04
CA THR A 444 35.54 29.92 8.23
C THR A 444 36.29 30.28 9.52
N GLU A 445 37.62 30.29 9.53
CA GLU A 445 38.43 30.76 10.66
C GLU A 445 38.11 32.21 11.03
N TYR A 446 38.05 33.11 10.04
CA TYR A 446 37.71 34.52 10.26
C TYR A 446 36.32 34.68 10.87
N LEU A 447 35.30 34.00 10.32
CA LEU A 447 33.94 34.02 10.84
C LEU A 447 33.86 33.43 12.26
N ALA A 448 34.54 32.31 12.52
CA ALA A 448 34.62 31.70 13.84
C ALA A 448 35.28 32.61 14.89
N ASN A 449 36.34 33.33 14.51
CA ASN A 449 37.05 34.22 15.42
C ASN A 449 36.20 35.44 15.84
N VAL A 450 35.33 35.96 14.95
CA VAL A 450 34.37 37.00 15.35
C VAL A 450 33.19 36.43 16.14
N LEU A 451 32.70 35.22 15.84
CA LEU A 451 31.59 34.58 16.57
C LEU A 451 31.86 34.44 18.08
N LYS A 452 33.13 34.29 18.49
CA LYS A 452 33.55 34.29 19.90
C LYS A 452 33.22 35.59 20.65
N LYS A 453 33.05 36.71 19.92
CA LYS A 453 32.79 38.06 20.46
C LYS A 453 31.41 38.60 20.09
N ASN A 454 30.90 38.30 18.88
CA ASN A 454 29.66 38.88 18.38
C ASN A 454 28.45 38.41 19.21
N THR A 455 27.58 39.36 19.54
CA THR A 455 26.42 39.15 20.42
C THR A 455 25.07 39.30 19.71
N SER A 456 25.05 39.48 18.38
CA SER A 456 23.83 39.73 17.60
C SER A 456 23.43 38.57 16.70
N LEU A 457 24.41 37.84 16.15
CA LEU A 457 24.18 36.79 15.16
C LEU A 457 23.56 35.56 15.84
N LYS A 458 22.39 35.17 15.33
CA LYS A 458 21.57 34.03 15.75
C LYS A 458 21.55 32.91 14.71
N THR A 459 21.75 33.25 13.44
CA THR A 459 21.74 32.31 12.32
C THR A 459 22.93 32.57 11.40
N LEU A 460 23.76 31.55 11.20
CA LEU A 460 24.83 31.53 10.21
C LEU A 460 24.61 30.35 9.27
N ILE A 461 24.56 30.63 7.97
CA ILE A 461 24.38 29.61 6.92
C ILE A 461 25.58 29.67 5.98
N LEU A 462 26.32 28.57 5.92
CA LEU A 462 27.52 28.31 5.13
C LEU A 462 27.35 27.06 4.24
N ALA A 463 26.09 26.66 4.00
CA ALA A 463 25.72 25.48 3.24
C ALA A 463 26.33 25.46 1.82
N ASN A 464 26.44 24.27 1.24
CA ASN A 464 27.13 24.05 -0.02
C ASN A 464 26.38 23.08 -0.93
N GLN A 465 25.30 23.57 -1.54
CA GLN A 465 24.50 22.80 -2.49
C GLN A 465 25.13 22.77 -3.90
N CYS A 466 26.28 23.43 -4.11
CA CYS A 466 26.90 23.69 -5.42
C CYS A 466 28.38 23.28 -5.56
N LYS A 467 29.00 22.65 -4.53
CA LYS A 467 30.45 22.28 -4.49
C LYS A 467 31.44 23.48 -4.50
N GLU A 468 30.98 24.69 -4.21
CA GLU A 468 31.79 25.91 -4.28
C GLU A 468 32.38 26.26 -2.90
N ASN A 469 31.60 26.15 -1.81
CA ASN A 469 32.12 26.22 -0.44
C ASN A 469 32.90 24.91 -0.18
N ARG A 470 33.99 24.98 0.57
CA ARG A 470 34.96 23.88 0.78
C ARG A 470 35.42 23.83 2.23
N ILE A 471 34.46 23.82 3.15
CA ILE A 471 34.72 23.71 4.59
C ILE A 471 35.01 22.24 4.88
N GLY A 472 36.19 21.94 5.44
CA GLY A 472 36.60 20.62 5.88
C GLY A 472 36.56 20.48 7.41
N ASP A 473 37.24 19.46 7.92
CA ASP A 473 37.40 19.22 9.36
C ASP A 473 38.03 20.42 10.11
N ILE A 474 38.91 21.19 9.45
CA ILE A 474 39.60 22.35 10.05
C ILE A 474 38.62 23.52 10.23
N GLY A 475 37.82 23.86 9.22
CA GLY A 475 36.78 24.87 9.34
C GLY A 475 35.69 24.47 10.34
N ALA A 476 35.33 23.17 10.38
CA ALA A 476 34.47 22.63 11.41
C ALA A 476 35.05 22.80 12.82
N GLN A 477 36.36 22.54 13.01
CA GLN A 477 37.08 22.79 14.27
C GLN A 477 36.96 24.26 14.70
N HIS A 478 37.21 25.20 13.79
CA HIS A 478 37.12 26.62 14.11
C HIS A 478 35.71 27.04 14.56
N LEU A 479 34.66 26.58 13.85
CA LEU A 479 33.27 26.82 14.24
C LEU A 479 32.93 26.18 15.59
N ALA A 480 33.38 24.96 15.85
CA ALA A 480 33.23 24.29 17.13
C ALA A 480 33.91 25.05 18.29
N ASP A 481 35.14 25.52 18.11
CA ASP A 481 35.85 26.37 19.08
C ASP A 481 35.16 27.71 19.35
N ALA A 482 34.44 28.24 18.35
CA ALA A 482 33.60 29.42 18.50
C ALA A 482 32.31 29.11 19.28
N LEU A 483 31.62 28.01 18.95
CA LEU A 483 30.39 27.56 19.62
C LEU A 483 30.60 27.27 21.12
N GLN A 484 31.79 26.84 21.54
CA GLN A 484 32.12 26.66 22.96
C GLN A 484 32.10 27.96 23.77
N GLN A 485 32.22 29.12 23.13
CA GLN A 485 32.26 30.44 23.78
C GLN A 485 31.05 31.32 23.43
N ASN A 486 30.52 31.17 22.22
CA ASN A 486 29.38 31.95 21.75
C ASN A 486 28.09 31.56 22.49
N GLN A 487 27.31 32.57 22.89
CA GLN A 487 26.05 32.41 23.63
C GLN A 487 24.84 32.99 22.88
N THR A 488 24.92 33.14 21.56
CA THR A 488 23.91 33.87 20.76
C THR A 488 23.46 33.14 19.51
N LEU A 489 24.31 32.27 18.95
CA LEU A 489 24.00 31.48 17.78
C LEU A 489 23.03 30.36 18.16
N ILE A 490 21.87 30.38 17.48
CA ILE A 490 20.74 29.48 17.66
C ILE A 490 20.69 28.45 16.51
N MET A 491 21.13 28.85 15.32
CA MET A 491 21.20 28.00 14.13
C MET A 491 22.53 28.14 13.41
N LEU A 492 23.19 27.01 13.16
CA LEU A 492 24.34 26.87 12.28
C LEU A 492 23.99 25.85 11.19
N ASP A 493 24.20 26.21 9.93
CA ASP A 493 24.08 25.31 8.78
C ASP A 493 25.39 25.32 7.99
N VAL A 494 26.02 24.15 7.90
CA VAL A 494 27.24 23.86 7.13
C VAL A 494 27.02 22.62 6.24
N SER A 495 25.77 22.35 5.84
CA SER A 495 25.41 21.21 4.99
C SER A 495 26.13 21.22 3.64
N GLY A 496 26.38 20.05 3.04
CA GLY A 496 26.98 19.90 1.70
C GLY A 496 28.49 20.15 1.60
N ASN A 497 29.18 20.33 2.72
CA ASN A 497 30.62 20.60 2.78
C ASN A 497 31.45 19.30 2.84
N GLN A 498 32.74 19.39 3.17
CA GLN A 498 33.70 18.28 3.18
C GLN A 498 34.06 17.87 4.63
N ILE A 499 33.07 17.93 5.53
CA ILE A 499 33.27 17.65 6.96
C ILE A 499 33.20 16.14 7.19
N GLY A 500 34.23 15.56 7.81
CA GLY A 500 34.33 14.14 8.11
C GLY A 500 34.12 13.82 9.59
N ASP A 501 34.59 12.63 10.01
CA ASP A 501 34.46 12.13 11.39
C ASP A 501 35.12 13.06 12.42
N ASN A 502 36.26 13.70 12.09
CA ASN A 502 36.95 14.60 13.04
C ASN A 502 36.17 15.92 13.20
N GLY A 503 35.65 16.50 12.11
CA GLY A 503 34.80 17.68 12.17
C GLY A 503 33.51 17.44 12.95
N ALA A 504 32.90 16.27 12.77
CA ALA A 504 31.78 15.82 13.60
C ALA A 504 32.15 15.66 15.08
N GLN A 505 33.36 15.14 15.39
CA GLN A 505 33.87 15.08 16.76
C GLN A 505 34.03 16.48 17.37
N TYR A 506 34.59 17.45 16.65
CA TYR A 506 34.73 18.82 17.16
C TYR A 506 33.36 19.46 17.45
N PHE A 507 32.35 19.26 16.59
CA PHE A 507 30.99 19.69 16.90
C PHE A 507 30.40 18.97 18.12
N ALA A 508 30.66 17.68 18.29
CA ALA A 508 30.23 16.94 19.48
C ALA A 508 30.86 17.50 20.77
N ASP A 509 32.17 17.78 20.78
CA ASP A 509 32.87 18.39 21.92
C ASP A 509 32.36 19.82 22.20
N ALA A 510 31.97 20.57 21.17
CA ALA A 510 31.34 21.87 21.32
C ALA A 510 29.92 21.78 21.91
N LEU A 511 29.12 20.82 21.45
CA LEU A 511 27.74 20.59 21.93
C LEU A 511 27.68 20.16 23.40
N GLN A 512 28.72 19.52 23.95
CA GLN A 512 28.80 19.25 25.39
C GLN A 512 28.82 20.54 26.25
N LYS A 513 29.35 21.65 25.71
CA LYS A 513 29.51 22.92 26.42
C LYS A 513 28.48 23.98 26.01
N ASN A 514 28.13 24.04 24.72
CA ASN A 514 27.20 25.01 24.20
C ASN A 514 25.76 24.71 24.69
N GLN A 515 25.08 25.74 25.19
CA GLN A 515 23.70 25.66 25.70
C GLN A 515 22.80 26.72 25.03
N THR A 516 23.05 27.03 23.75
CA THR A 516 22.33 28.08 23.00
C THR A 516 21.94 27.66 21.59
N LEU A 517 22.71 26.77 20.97
CA LEU A 517 22.41 26.20 19.67
C LEU A 517 21.18 25.30 19.78
N ILE A 518 20.18 25.57 18.95
CA ILE A 518 18.92 24.83 18.83
C ILE A 518 18.90 23.98 17.57
N THR A 519 19.54 24.44 16.49
CA THR A 519 19.63 23.75 15.21
C THR A 519 21.08 23.68 14.72
N LEU A 520 21.56 22.47 14.43
CA LEU A 520 22.79 22.22 13.69
C LEU A 520 22.44 21.42 12.43
N ASP A 521 22.73 21.99 11.27
CA ASP A 521 22.56 21.33 9.98
C ASP A 521 23.93 20.99 9.38
N ILE A 522 24.21 19.69 9.30
CA ILE A 522 25.44 19.09 8.77
C ILE A 522 25.08 17.97 7.76
N GLU A 523 23.91 18.04 7.12
CA GLU A 523 23.52 17.13 6.02
C GLU A 523 24.54 17.13 4.88
N LEU A 524 24.54 16.08 4.04
CA LEU A 524 25.33 16.03 2.78
C LEU A 524 26.86 16.22 2.94
N ASN A 525 27.42 15.92 4.11
CA ASN A 525 28.86 15.95 4.37
C ASN A 525 29.49 14.54 4.21
N GLU A 526 30.74 14.38 4.65
CA GLU A 526 31.52 13.13 4.57
C GLU A 526 31.62 12.40 5.92
N ILE A 527 30.66 12.64 6.82
CA ILE A 527 30.65 12.07 8.18
C ILE A 527 30.29 10.58 8.13
N GLY A 528 31.14 9.73 8.70
CA GLY A 528 30.96 8.28 8.83
C GLY A 528 30.33 7.87 10.17
N ASP A 529 30.26 6.56 10.43
CA ASP A 529 29.59 6.05 11.64
C ASP A 529 30.24 6.53 12.96
N ASN A 530 31.55 6.80 12.99
CA ASN A 530 32.21 7.30 14.21
C ASN A 530 31.78 8.75 14.51
N GLY A 531 31.74 9.63 13.50
CA GLY A 531 31.28 11.00 13.66
C GLY A 531 29.83 11.08 14.10
N ILE A 532 28.97 10.23 13.53
CA ILE A 532 27.57 10.10 13.94
C ILE A 532 27.45 9.58 15.40
N GLN A 533 28.34 8.67 15.83
CA GLN A 533 28.38 8.19 17.21
C GLN A 533 28.82 9.29 18.19
N TYR A 534 29.86 10.08 17.87
CA TYR A 534 30.28 11.21 18.72
C TYR A 534 29.14 12.21 18.95
N LEU A 535 28.39 12.54 17.89
CA LEU A 535 27.25 13.44 17.95
C LEU A 535 26.07 12.86 18.77
N ASN A 536 25.80 11.56 18.68
CA ASN A 536 24.79 10.87 19.49
C ASN A 536 25.11 10.93 20.99
N ASP A 537 26.38 10.76 21.34
CA ASP A 537 26.83 10.75 22.73
C ASP A 537 26.86 12.15 23.34
N ALA A 538 27.35 13.18 22.60
CA ALA A 538 27.21 14.57 23.02
C ALA A 538 25.74 15.02 23.17
N GLY A 539 24.87 14.51 22.31
CA GLY A 539 23.42 14.70 22.37
C GLY A 539 22.70 13.97 23.52
N ARG A 540 23.41 13.32 24.46
CA ARG A 540 22.82 12.79 25.71
C ARG A 540 22.70 13.88 26.77
N ASP A 541 23.73 14.72 26.89
CA ASP A 541 23.83 15.74 27.95
C ASP A 541 23.44 17.15 27.46
N ASN A 542 23.51 17.42 26.16
CA ASN A 542 23.02 18.67 25.58
C ASN A 542 21.47 18.74 25.63
N LYS A 543 20.94 19.81 26.23
CA LYS A 543 19.49 20.01 26.45
C LYS A 543 18.84 21.06 25.55
N THR A 544 19.61 21.70 24.67
CA THR A 544 19.15 22.84 23.87
C THR A 544 19.04 22.54 22.38
N LEU A 545 19.84 21.60 21.88
CA LEU A 545 19.83 21.16 20.50
C LEU A 545 18.55 20.36 20.24
N MET A 546 17.53 21.02 19.70
CA MET A 546 16.24 20.40 19.33
C MET A 546 16.31 19.72 17.96
N LYS A 547 17.21 20.17 17.08
CA LYS A 547 17.33 19.68 15.70
C LYS A 547 18.79 19.48 15.31
N LEU A 548 19.20 18.22 15.18
CA LEU A 548 20.41 17.84 14.46
C LEU A 548 19.98 17.22 13.12
N ARG A 549 20.52 17.71 12.01
CA ARG A 549 20.25 17.13 10.68
C ARG A 549 21.51 16.48 10.12
N LEU A 550 21.42 15.19 9.83
CA LEU A 550 22.55 14.32 9.44
C LEU A 550 22.32 13.57 8.11
N GLU A 551 21.19 13.78 7.45
CA GLU A 551 20.79 13.02 6.26
C GLU A 551 21.81 13.12 5.10
N ASP A 552 21.85 12.07 4.26
CA ASP A 552 22.73 11.91 3.10
C ASP A 552 24.27 12.02 3.37
N ASN A 553 24.71 11.87 4.64
CA ASN A 553 26.11 11.61 5.04
C ASN A 553 26.58 10.17 4.71
N LEU A 554 27.83 9.80 5.04
CA LEU A 554 28.37 8.45 4.82
C LEU A 554 27.96 7.45 5.92
N GLY A 555 27.71 7.93 7.14
CA GLY A 555 27.29 7.12 8.28
C GLY A 555 25.90 6.50 8.08
N SER A 556 25.75 5.25 8.49
CA SER A 556 24.50 4.50 8.39
C SER A 556 23.44 4.97 9.41
N ASN A 557 23.87 5.46 10.58
CA ASN A 557 23.00 5.74 11.73
C ASN A 557 22.29 7.12 11.69
N CYS A 558 22.49 7.93 10.64
CA CYS A 558 22.14 9.35 10.59
C CYS A 558 20.69 9.68 10.98
N ALA A 559 19.72 8.95 10.42
CA ALA A 559 18.30 9.19 10.66
C ALA A 559 17.89 8.88 12.11
N VAL A 560 18.47 7.83 12.71
CA VAL A 560 18.18 7.46 14.11
C VAL A 560 18.77 8.46 15.08
N VAL A 561 20.02 8.88 14.90
CA VAL A 561 20.67 9.84 15.80
C VAL A 561 19.97 11.22 15.76
N SER A 562 19.58 11.66 14.56
CA SER A 562 18.78 12.88 14.38
C SER A 562 17.48 12.83 15.18
N ALA A 563 16.73 11.72 15.09
CA ALA A 563 15.48 11.52 15.82
C ALA A 563 15.68 11.34 17.33
N VAL A 564 16.72 10.63 17.76
CA VAL A 564 17.08 10.40 19.17
C VAL A 564 17.32 11.72 19.89
N ILE A 565 18.08 12.65 19.28
CA ILE A 565 18.30 13.99 19.85
C ILE A 565 16.99 14.78 19.92
N GLN A 566 16.16 14.70 18.87
CA GLN A 566 14.85 15.36 18.86
C GLN A 566 13.94 14.83 19.96
N ILE A 567 13.82 13.50 20.17
CA ILE A 567 13.01 12.91 21.25
C ILE A 567 13.52 13.33 22.64
N ARG A 568 14.83 13.44 22.84
CA ARG A 568 15.42 13.85 24.12
C ARG A 568 15.02 15.29 24.48
N ASN A 569 15.12 16.22 23.52
CA ASN A 569 15.03 17.65 23.81
C ASN A 569 13.68 18.30 23.45
N ASP A 570 12.96 17.81 22.44
CA ASP A 570 11.63 18.30 22.06
C ASP A 570 10.53 17.58 22.86
N LYS A 571 10.21 18.14 24.04
CA LYS A 571 9.09 17.65 24.87
C LYS A 571 7.70 17.90 24.27
N THR A 572 7.60 18.55 23.11
CA THR A 572 6.35 18.73 22.36
C THR A 572 6.16 17.70 21.24
N LEU A 573 7.20 16.90 20.95
CA LEU A 573 7.16 15.90 19.90
C LEU A 573 6.22 14.75 20.27
N THR A 574 5.11 14.67 19.54
CA THR A 574 4.06 13.64 19.68
C THR A 574 4.03 12.64 18.52
N LYS A 575 4.65 12.96 17.39
CA LYS A 575 4.67 12.11 16.19
C LYS A 575 6.07 12.06 15.59
N LEU A 576 6.53 10.86 15.25
CA LEU A 576 7.83 10.64 14.62
C LEU A 576 7.66 9.70 13.41
N ASN A 577 8.20 10.12 12.26
CA ASN A 577 8.22 9.32 11.04
C ASN A 577 9.67 9.01 10.64
N LEU A 578 10.01 7.72 10.68
CA LEU A 578 11.29 7.13 10.28
C LEU A 578 11.09 6.09 9.18
N GLN A 579 10.03 6.22 8.37
CA GLN A 579 9.73 5.34 7.25
C GLN A 579 10.83 5.38 6.17
N SER A 580 11.19 4.22 5.62
CA SER A 580 12.18 4.07 4.53
C SER A 580 13.57 4.65 4.84
N LYS A 581 13.99 4.59 6.11
CA LYS A 581 15.29 5.11 6.58
C LYS A 581 16.40 4.07 6.66
N ASN A 582 16.18 2.86 6.14
CA ASN A 582 17.12 1.74 6.12
C ASN A 582 17.56 1.28 7.54
N ILE A 583 16.71 1.51 8.56
CA ILE A 583 17.03 1.23 9.96
C ILE A 583 17.15 -0.28 10.22
N ASP A 584 18.26 -0.73 10.81
CA ASP A 584 18.48 -2.12 11.25
C ASP A 584 18.38 -2.30 12.78
N ASP A 585 18.65 -3.51 13.26
CA ASP A 585 18.55 -3.87 14.68
C ASP A 585 19.58 -3.17 15.59
N ASN A 586 20.80 -2.95 15.08
CA ASN A 586 21.85 -2.25 15.83
C ASN A 586 21.48 -0.77 15.98
N GLN A 587 20.93 -0.19 14.91
CA GLN A 587 20.47 1.18 14.87
C GLN A 587 19.25 1.41 15.75
N LEU A 588 18.25 0.52 15.66
CA LEU A 588 17.01 0.63 16.41
C LEU A 588 17.23 0.59 17.93
N LYS A 589 18.29 -0.06 18.40
CA LYS A 589 18.67 -0.07 19.83
C LYS A 589 18.79 1.35 20.41
N TYR A 590 19.45 2.29 19.72
CA TYR A 590 19.61 3.66 20.22
C TYR A 590 18.27 4.41 20.33
N LEU A 591 17.32 4.11 19.44
CA LEU A 591 15.97 4.64 19.50
C LEU A 591 15.19 4.01 20.66
N ALA A 592 15.26 2.69 20.84
CA ALA A 592 14.63 1.97 21.94
C ALA A 592 15.13 2.47 23.30
N ASP A 593 16.45 2.58 23.50
CA ASP A 593 17.07 3.13 24.72
C ASP A 593 16.58 4.56 25.03
N THR A 594 16.17 5.33 24.01
CA THR A 594 15.66 6.71 24.14
C THR A 594 14.13 6.79 24.28
N LEU A 595 13.40 5.77 23.81
CA LEU A 595 11.95 5.62 24.01
C LEU A 595 11.60 5.07 25.40
N LEU A 596 12.54 4.38 26.06
CA LEU A 596 12.40 3.93 27.45
C LEU A 596 12.14 5.13 28.38
N GLY A 597 10.94 5.21 28.95
CA GLY A 597 10.50 6.34 29.78
C GLY A 597 10.18 7.62 29.00
N ASN A 598 10.05 7.57 27.67
CA ASN A 598 9.43 8.68 26.93
C ASN A 598 7.92 8.73 27.19
N GLU A 599 7.41 9.92 27.51
CA GLU A 599 5.98 10.17 27.79
C GLU A 599 5.37 11.19 26.81
N THR A 600 5.95 11.37 25.61
CA THR A 600 5.51 12.40 24.66
C THR A 600 5.05 11.83 23.33
N ILE A 601 5.72 10.79 22.82
CA ILE A 601 5.39 10.19 21.52
C ILE A 601 4.08 9.40 21.64
N VAL A 602 3.17 9.68 20.70
CA VAL A 602 1.85 9.05 20.53
C VAL A 602 1.79 8.24 19.23
N GLU A 603 2.49 8.67 18.18
CA GLU A 603 2.58 7.96 16.91
C GLU A 603 4.04 7.79 16.44
N LEU A 604 4.44 6.56 16.11
CA LEU A 604 5.76 6.20 15.59
C LEU A 604 5.60 5.35 14.31
N ASP A 605 6.12 5.84 13.19
CA ASP A 605 6.23 5.10 11.93
C ASP A 605 7.67 4.66 11.70
N LEU A 606 7.91 3.35 11.74
CA LEU A 606 9.17 2.66 11.47
C LEU A 606 9.03 1.69 10.29
N SER A 607 8.01 1.86 9.45
CA SER A 607 7.73 0.98 8.32
C SER A 607 8.78 1.08 7.19
N LYS A 608 8.88 0.04 6.36
CA LYS A 608 9.83 -0.03 5.21
C LYS A 608 11.31 0.10 5.62
N ASN A 609 11.68 -0.41 6.80
CA ASN A 609 13.06 -0.47 7.27
C ASN A 609 13.59 -1.92 7.21
N LYS A 610 14.72 -2.21 7.88
CA LYS A 610 15.39 -3.52 7.91
C LYS A 610 15.32 -4.19 9.28
N ILE A 611 14.32 -3.84 10.10
CA ILE A 611 14.20 -4.33 11.47
C ILE A 611 13.93 -5.84 11.46
N GLY A 612 14.77 -6.58 12.17
CA GLY A 612 14.69 -8.01 12.45
C GLY A 612 14.10 -8.28 13.84
N ASP A 613 14.19 -9.55 14.28
CA ASP A 613 13.60 -9.98 15.56
C ASP A 613 14.27 -9.30 16.76
N VAL A 614 15.58 -9.04 16.69
CA VAL A 614 16.36 -8.46 17.79
C VAL A 614 16.00 -6.99 17.99
N GLY A 615 15.87 -6.22 16.91
CA GLY A 615 15.43 -4.83 16.97
C GLY A 615 13.99 -4.72 17.42
N ALA A 616 13.10 -5.58 16.91
CA ALA A 616 11.72 -5.68 17.37
C ALA A 616 11.64 -5.97 18.89
N GLN A 617 12.49 -6.86 19.40
CA GLN A 617 12.58 -7.13 20.84
C GLN A 617 13.05 -5.92 21.65
N TYR A 618 14.11 -5.21 21.22
CA TYR A 618 14.54 -3.97 21.89
C TYR A 618 13.41 -2.93 21.96
N LEU A 619 12.65 -2.80 20.87
CA LEU A 619 11.52 -1.88 20.80
C LEU A 619 10.36 -2.31 21.71
N TYR A 620 10.05 -3.60 21.81
CA TYR A 620 9.08 -4.11 22.78
C TYR A 620 9.52 -3.84 24.23
N ASP A 621 10.78 -4.13 24.57
CA ASP A 621 11.30 -3.94 25.93
C ASP A 621 11.32 -2.46 26.35
N ALA A 622 11.56 -1.54 25.42
CA ALA A 622 11.47 -0.10 25.67
C ALA A 622 10.03 0.40 25.82
N LEU A 623 9.09 -0.18 25.06
CA LEU A 623 7.70 0.28 24.99
C LEU A 623 6.75 -0.46 25.93
N LYS A 624 7.19 -1.53 26.62
CA LYS A 624 6.27 -2.36 27.41
C LYS A 624 5.55 -1.59 28.52
N ASP A 625 6.23 -0.65 29.16
CA ASP A 625 5.68 0.22 30.21
C ASP A 625 5.19 1.58 29.66
N ASN A 626 5.24 1.81 28.34
CA ASN A 626 4.87 3.06 27.70
C ASN A 626 3.34 3.22 27.61
N LYS A 627 2.84 4.36 28.13
CA LYS A 627 1.40 4.67 28.27
C LYS A 627 0.89 5.72 27.27
N THR A 628 1.75 6.19 26.36
CA THR A 628 1.46 7.33 25.47
C THR A 628 1.42 6.94 24.01
N LEU A 629 2.23 5.96 23.59
CA LEU A 629 2.30 5.47 22.22
C LEU A 629 1.04 4.66 21.88
N MET A 630 0.13 5.29 21.13
CA MET A 630 -1.13 4.69 20.69
C MET A 630 -1.01 4.05 19.30
N LYS A 631 -0.03 4.48 18.49
CA LYS A 631 0.17 3.98 17.13
C LYS A 631 1.63 3.69 16.85
N LEU A 632 1.91 2.42 16.52
CA LEU A 632 3.20 1.95 16.06
C LEU A 632 3.01 1.25 14.71
N ASP A 633 3.63 1.78 13.64
CA ASP A 633 3.67 1.11 12.33
C ASP A 633 5.06 0.50 12.10
N LEU A 634 5.11 -0.82 11.96
CA LEU A 634 6.31 -1.60 11.67
C LEU A 634 6.18 -2.41 10.36
N LYS A 635 5.22 -2.08 9.49
CA LYS A 635 4.96 -2.83 8.26
C LYS A 635 6.16 -2.81 7.31
N ARG A 636 6.35 -3.89 6.54
CA ARG A 636 7.44 -4.05 5.57
C ARG A 636 8.85 -3.91 6.20
N ASN A 637 9.04 -4.51 7.37
CA ASN A 637 10.37 -4.77 7.93
C ASN A 637 10.83 -6.19 7.60
N THR A 638 12.07 -6.54 7.97
CA THR A 638 12.67 -7.86 7.67
C THR A 638 11.98 -9.00 8.43
N SER A 639 11.53 -8.72 9.65
CA SER A 639 10.96 -9.70 10.57
C SER A 639 9.41 -9.65 10.61
N PRO A 640 8.73 -10.81 10.63
CA PRO A 640 7.30 -10.88 10.95
C PRO A 640 6.98 -10.57 12.43
N TYR A 641 7.90 -10.86 13.36
CA TYR A 641 7.76 -10.56 14.80
C TYR A 641 7.53 -9.06 15.07
N CYS A 642 8.04 -8.19 14.20
CA CYS A 642 7.72 -6.75 14.18
C CYS A 642 6.21 -6.46 14.24
N MET A 643 5.38 -7.26 13.56
CA MET A 643 3.92 -7.05 13.55
C MET A 643 3.27 -7.45 14.87
N ALA A 644 3.78 -8.48 15.55
CA ALA A 644 3.34 -8.86 16.90
C ALA A 644 3.71 -7.77 17.93
N VAL A 645 4.89 -7.17 17.83
CA VAL A 645 5.29 -6.02 18.67
C VAL A 645 4.36 -4.82 18.44
N ALA A 646 4.07 -4.48 17.17
CA ALA A 646 3.13 -3.41 16.84
C ALA A 646 1.73 -3.66 17.43
N ALA A 647 1.22 -4.89 17.32
CA ALA A 647 -0.06 -5.30 17.88
C ALA A 647 -0.07 -5.22 19.42
N ALA A 648 0.94 -5.76 20.10
CA ALA A 648 1.04 -5.77 21.56
C ALA A 648 1.05 -4.34 22.15
N VAL A 649 1.77 -3.40 21.52
CA VAL A 649 1.79 -1.98 21.92
C VAL A 649 0.40 -1.33 21.73
N GLN A 650 -0.28 -1.61 20.63
CA GLN A 650 -1.63 -1.08 20.37
C GLN A 650 -2.64 -1.66 21.37
N ILE A 651 -2.65 -2.98 21.59
CA ILE A 651 -3.48 -3.70 22.56
C ILE A 651 -3.38 -3.08 23.97
N ARG A 652 -2.16 -2.83 24.44
CA ARG A 652 -1.92 -2.33 25.81
C ARG A 652 -2.49 -0.93 26.05
N ASN A 653 -2.51 -0.08 25.01
CA ASN A 653 -3.00 1.29 25.09
C ASN A 653 -4.42 1.48 24.50
N ASP A 654 -5.09 0.41 24.05
CA ASP A 654 -6.44 0.48 23.50
C ASP A 654 -7.51 0.62 24.60
N LYS A 655 -8.11 1.81 24.65
CA LYS A 655 -9.19 2.15 25.60
C LYS A 655 -10.58 2.21 24.95
N LYS A 656 -10.74 1.71 23.72
CA LYS A 656 -11.98 1.91 22.93
C LYS A 656 -12.50 0.64 22.29
N ASN A 657 -11.64 -0.22 21.76
CA ASN A 657 -12.08 -1.40 21.03
C ASN A 657 -12.33 -2.56 22.00
N SER A 658 -13.51 -3.18 21.87
CA SER A 658 -13.88 -4.40 22.60
C SER A 658 -13.50 -5.68 21.85
N GLU A 659 -12.95 -5.55 20.64
CA GLU A 659 -12.65 -6.63 19.72
C GLU A 659 -11.34 -6.35 19.00
N ILE A 660 -10.46 -7.34 18.95
CA ILE A 660 -9.21 -7.29 18.19
C ILE A 660 -9.09 -8.54 17.33
N GLN A 661 -8.80 -8.31 16.05
CA GLN A 661 -8.58 -9.33 15.03
C GLN A 661 -7.18 -9.12 14.43
N LEU A 662 -6.34 -10.14 14.50
CA LEU A 662 -4.94 -10.07 14.02
C LEU A 662 -4.66 -11.15 12.98
N PHE A 663 -5.14 -10.98 11.76
CA PHE A 663 -4.79 -11.85 10.64
C PHE A 663 -3.43 -11.45 10.05
N LEU A 664 -2.34 -11.87 10.70
CA LEU A 664 -0.97 -11.47 10.35
C LEU A 664 -0.15 -12.60 9.70
N GLY A 665 -0.65 -13.84 9.72
CA GLY A 665 -0.04 -15.00 9.06
C GLY A 665 1.21 -15.57 9.74
N TYR A 666 1.84 -14.82 10.65
CA TYR A 666 3.19 -15.10 11.16
C TYR A 666 3.44 -14.60 12.59
N ILE A 667 2.44 -14.61 13.49
CA ILE A 667 2.65 -14.21 14.89
C ILE A 667 3.48 -15.27 15.62
N GLY A 668 3.13 -16.56 15.44
CA GLY A 668 3.76 -17.70 16.10
C GLY A 668 3.71 -17.64 17.63
N ASP A 669 4.36 -18.59 18.29
CA ASP A 669 4.34 -18.70 19.75
C ASP A 669 4.98 -17.49 20.46
N ASN A 670 6.10 -16.98 19.92
CA ASN A 670 6.80 -15.83 20.48
C ASN A 670 5.97 -14.54 20.37
N GLY A 671 5.33 -14.28 19.23
CA GLY A 671 4.45 -13.12 19.09
C GLY A 671 3.19 -13.25 19.95
N THR A 672 2.68 -14.48 20.12
CA THR A 672 1.53 -14.78 20.98
C THR A 672 1.84 -14.48 22.44
N LYS A 673 3.07 -14.74 22.90
CA LYS A 673 3.55 -14.32 24.23
C LYS A 673 3.44 -12.81 24.44
N LEU A 674 3.89 -11.99 23.47
CA LEU A 674 3.81 -10.53 23.58
C LEU A 674 2.36 -10.03 23.66
N ILE A 675 1.46 -10.67 22.91
CA ILE A 675 0.03 -10.38 22.91
C ILE A 675 -0.59 -10.77 24.26
N ALA A 676 -0.23 -11.94 24.81
CA ALA A 676 -0.64 -12.34 26.16
C ALA A 676 -0.16 -11.33 27.23
N ASP A 677 1.13 -10.97 27.22
CA ASP A 677 1.69 -9.94 28.12
C ASP A 677 0.98 -8.58 28.00
N ALA A 678 0.51 -8.21 26.80
CA ALA A 678 -0.26 -6.98 26.58
C ALA A 678 -1.70 -7.07 27.13
N LEU A 679 -2.33 -8.24 27.01
CA LEU A 679 -3.70 -8.50 27.46
C LEU A 679 -3.82 -8.72 28.98
N CYS A 680 -2.76 -9.11 29.67
CA CYS A 680 -2.75 -9.34 31.13
C CYS A 680 -3.36 -8.19 31.95
N ASN A 681 -3.20 -6.93 31.50
CA ASN A 681 -3.73 -5.73 32.17
C ASN A 681 -4.69 -4.92 31.27
N ASN A 682 -5.20 -5.50 30.17
CA ASN A 682 -6.18 -4.83 29.33
C ASN A 682 -7.60 -5.04 29.90
N GLU A 683 -8.32 -3.93 30.10
CA GLU A 683 -9.66 -3.89 30.72
C GLU A 683 -10.80 -3.67 29.68
N THR A 684 -10.51 -3.71 28.38
CA THR A 684 -11.44 -3.30 27.31
C THR A 684 -11.79 -4.38 26.31
N ILE A 685 -10.83 -5.24 25.97
CA ILE A 685 -10.96 -6.27 24.94
C ILE A 685 -11.75 -7.47 25.49
N THR A 686 -12.90 -7.72 24.89
CA THR A 686 -13.79 -8.85 25.23
C THR A 686 -13.82 -9.94 24.16
N LYS A 687 -13.31 -9.66 22.96
CA LYS A 687 -13.13 -10.63 21.88
C LYS A 687 -11.70 -10.59 21.34
N LEU A 688 -11.09 -11.75 21.24
CA LEU A 688 -9.73 -11.92 20.71
C LEU A 688 -9.76 -12.93 19.57
N ASP A 689 -9.45 -12.48 18.35
CA ASP A 689 -9.26 -13.33 17.19
C ASP A 689 -7.79 -13.34 16.76
N LEU A 690 -7.19 -14.52 16.94
CA LEU A 690 -5.81 -14.86 16.59
C LEU A 690 -5.78 -16.01 15.57
N SER A 691 -6.85 -16.17 14.78
CA SER A 691 -6.91 -17.19 13.74
C SER A 691 -5.90 -16.94 12.61
N ALA A 692 -5.41 -18.01 11.96
CA ALA A 692 -4.43 -17.96 10.86
C ALA A 692 -3.10 -17.25 11.19
N ASN A 693 -2.40 -17.70 12.24
CA ASN A 693 -1.20 -17.04 12.78
C ASN A 693 -0.02 -17.95 13.12
N GLU A 694 -0.07 -19.23 12.74
CA GLU A 694 0.94 -20.25 13.05
C GLU A 694 1.18 -20.51 14.55
N ILE A 695 0.16 -20.28 15.39
CA ILE A 695 0.23 -20.50 16.84
C ILE A 695 0.24 -22.00 17.14
N GLY A 696 1.23 -22.48 17.89
CA GLY A 696 1.33 -23.86 18.36
C GLY A 696 0.97 -24.03 19.83
N ASP A 697 1.23 -25.21 20.36
CA ASP A 697 0.94 -25.59 21.76
C ASP A 697 1.55 -24.63 22.78
N VAL A 698 2.75 -24.09 22.52
CA VAL A 698 3.45 -23.16 23.42
C VAL A 698 2.81 -21.76 23.39
N GLY A 699 2.37 -21.29 22.23
CA GLY A 699 1.60 -20.04 22.12
C GLY A 699 0.27 -20.13 22.85
N VAL A 700 -0.42 -21.28 22.75
CA VAL A 700 -1.64 -21.55 23.52
C VAL A 700 -1.37 -21.56 25.02
N GLN A 701 -0.25 -22.14 25.48
CA GLN A 701 0.13 -22.10 26.90
C GLN A 701 0.18 -20.64 27.42
N TYR A 702 0.87 -19.74 26.71
CA TYR A 702 0.94 -18.32 27.09
C TYR A 702 -0.43 -17.64 27.14
N LEU A 703 -1.34 -17.97 26.21
CA LEU A 703 -2.71 -17.47 26.25
C LEU A 703 -3.46 -18.02 27.48
N THR A 704 -3.33 -19.29 27.81
CA THR A 704 -4.03 -19.90 28.95
C THR A 704 -3.52 -19.39 30.31
N ASP A 705 -2.22 -19.12 30.44
CA ASP A 705 -1.63 -18.49 31.63
C ASP A 705 -2.19 -17.07 31.85
N MET A 706 -2.37 -16.30 30.77
CA MET A 706 -3.00 -14.97 30.81
C MET A 706 -4.51 -15.04 31.10
N LEU A 707 -5.26 -15.89 30.38
CA LEU A 707 -6.72 -16.05 30.49
C LEU A 707 -7.18 -16.66 31.82
N SER A 708 -6.26 -17.30 32.55
CA SER A 708 -6.51 -17.71 33.94
C SER A 708 -6.81 -16.50 34.83
N ASN A 709 -6.19 -15.36 34.55
CA ASN A 709 -6.32 -14.11 35.30
C ASN A 709 -7.20 -13.06 34.62
N ASN A 710 -7.09 -12.87 33.29
CA ASN A 710 -7.93 -11.94 32.55
C ASN A 710 -9.40 -12.40 32.57
N LYS A 711 -10.29 -11.52 33.01
CA LYS A 711 -11.75 -11.77 33.11
C LYS A 711 -12.59 -10.98 32.10
N MET A 712 -11.97 -10.32 31.14
CA MET A 712 -12.65 -9.50 30.13
C MET A 712 -12.96 -10.31 28.86
N ILE A 713 -12.05 -11.21 28.46
CA ILE A 713 -12.23 -12.02 27.25
C ILE A 713 -13.37 -13.02 27.43
N THR A 714 -14.36 -12.89 26.56
CA THR A 714 -15.57 -13.73 26.44
C THR A 714 -15.61 -14.52 25.13
N LYS A 715 -14.90 -14.07 24.09
CA LYS A 715 -14.76 -14.78 22.81
C LYS A 715 -13.29 -14.95 22.44
N LEU A 716 -12.91 -16.18 22.11
CA LEU A 716 -11.55 -16.54 21.71
C LEU A 716 -11.58 -17.34 20.41
N CYS A 717 -11.03 -16.79 19.34
CA CYS A 717 -10.90 -17.46 18.04
C CYS A 717 -9.42 -17.77 17.79
N LEU A 718 -9.14 -19.06 17.60
CA LEU A 718 -7.80 -19.63 17.39
C LEU A 718 -7.78 -20.56 16.17
N GLY A 719 -8.69 -20.38 15.22
CA GLY A 719 -8.82 -21.24 14.04
C GLY A 719 -7.62 -21.16 13.10
N SER A 720 -7.42 -22.16 12.24
CA SER A 720 -6.37 -22.18 11.21
C SER A 720 -4.95 -21.99 11.79
N ASN A 721 -4.63 -22.66 12.90
CA ASN A 721 -3.34 -22.58 13.58
C ASN A 721 -2.65 -23.97 13.62
N ARG A 722 -1.62 -24.14 14.46
CA ARG A 722 -0.84 -25.38 14.62
C ARG A 722 -1.05 -26.01 16.02
N ILE A 723 -2.24 -25.86 16.58
CA ILE A 723 -2.59 -26.34 17.92
C ILE A 723 -2.80 -27.85 17.87
N GLY A 724 -2.09 -28.62 18.70
CA GLY A 724 -2.22 -30.06 18.83
C GLY A 724 -2.85 -30.51 20.15
N ASP A 725 -2.70 -31.79 20.49
CA ASP A 725 -3.23 -32.39 21.72
C ASP A 725 -2.73 -31.70 23.01
N THR A 726 -1.51 -31.15 23.02
CA THR A 726 -0.99 -30.44 24.21
C THR A 726 -1.63 -29.07 24.38
N GLY A 727 -1.83 -28.32 23.29
CA GLY A 727 -2.54 -27.04 23.29
C GLY A 727 -4.01 -27.22 23.66
N ALA A 728 -4.66 -28.25 23.10
CA ALA A 728 -6.01 -28.66 23.49
C ALA A 728 -6.11 -28.99 25.00
N LYS A 729 -5.10 -29.68 25.57
CA LYS A 729 -5.02 -29.91 27.01
C LYS A 729 -4.93 -28.60 27.81
N TYR A 730 -4.06 -27.66 27.44
CA TYR A 730 -3.96 -26.38 28.15
C TYR A 730 -5.30 -25.62 28.13
N LEU A 731 -6.00 -25.62 26.99
CA LEU A 731 -7.34 -25.04 26.87
C LEU A 731 -8.37 -25.79 27.73
N ALA A 732 -8.34 -27.11 27.78
CA ALA A 732 -9.19 -27.91 28.65
C ALA A 732 -8.97 -27.60 30.14
N ASP A 733 -7.72 -27.46 30.57
CA ASP A 733 -7.38 -27.07 31.95
C ASP A 733 -7.87 -25.65 32.27
N LEU A 734 -7.74 -24.70 31.33
CA LEU A 734 -8.33 -23.36 31.43
C LEU A 734 -9.87 -23.40 31.54
N LEU A 735 -10.55 -24.17 30.70
CA LEU A 735 -12.02 -24.26 30.68
C LEU A 735 -12.63 -24.83 31.96
N ARG A 736 -11.85 -25.56 32.78
CA ARG A 736 -12.26 -26.02 34.12
C ARG A 736 -12.30 -24.90 35.17
N ILE A 737 -11.59 -23.79 34.95
CA ILE A 737 -11.41 -22.69 35.92
C ILE A 737 -11.85 -21.31 35.40
N ASN A 738 -12.00 -21.15 34.08
CA ASN A 738 -12.42 -19.90 33.48
C ASN A 738 -13.95 -19.81 33.43
N GLU A 739 -14.47 -18.69 33.95
CA GLU A 739 -15.90 -18.41 34.06
C GLU A 739 -16.35 -17.26 33.11
N THR A 740 -15.55 -16.91 32.10
CA THR A 740 -15.78 -15.73 31.25
C THR A 740 -15.90 -16.05 29.77
N ILE A 741 -15.17 -17.05 29.27
CA ILE A 741 -15.24 -17.46 27.87
C ILE A 741 -16.59 -18.15 27.61
N THR A 742 -17.31 -17.61 26.63
CA THR A 742 -18.62 -18.09 26.15
C THR A 742 -18.57 -18.62 24.72
N GLU A 743 -17.59 -18.17 23.93
CA GLU A 743 -17.37 -18.66 22.56
C GLU A 743 -15.90 -18.99 22.35
N LEU A 744 -15.61 -20.21 21.90
CA LEU A 744 -14.26 -20.70 21.61
C LEU A 744 -14.24 -21.40 20.24
N ASN A 745 -13.45 -20.88 19.30
CA ASN A 745 -13.19 -21.52 18.00
C ASN A 745 -11.76 -22.08 17.97
N LEU A 746 -11.65 -23.36 17.61
CA LEU A 746 -10.42 -24.12 17.42
C LEU A 746 -10.39 -24.82 16.06
N SER A 747 -11.19 -24.38 15.08
CA SER A 747 -11.33 -25.07 13.79
C SER A 747 -10.02 -25.06 12.96
N HIS A 748 -9.86 -25.99 12.02
CA HIS A 748 -8.67 -26.11 11.17
C HIS A 748 -7.34 -26.11 11.97
N ASN A 749 -7.24 -26.96 13.00
CA ASN A 749 -6.02 -27.15 13.79
C ASN A 749 -5.53 -28.61 13.71
N GLN A 750 -4.53 -28.98 14.50
CA GLN A 750 -3.90 -30.31 14.52
C GLN A 750 -4.34 -31.12 15.76
N ILE A 751 -5.52 -30.82 16.32
CA ILE A 751 -6.03 -31.48 17.52
C ILE A 751 -6.44 -32.91 17.17
N GLY A 752 -5.99 -33.88 17.97
CA GLY A 752 -6.32 -35.30 17.87
C GLY A 752 -7.35 -35.74 18.92
N ASP A 753 -7.62 -37.04 18.98
CA ASP A 753 -8.65 -37.59 19.87
C ASP A 753 -8.34 -37.37 21.35
N ASN A 754 -7.07 -37.38 21.75
CA ASN A 754 -6.72 -37.14 23.16
C ASN A 754 -6.97 -35.68 23.54
N GLY A 755 -6.68 -34.72 22.65
CA GLY A 755 -6.98 -33.31 22.85
C GLY A 755 -8.48 -33.05 22.88
N ALA A 756 -9.22 -33.60 21.91
CA ALA A 756 -10.68 -33.51 21.82
C ALA A 756 -11.39 -34.11 23.06
N THR A 757 -10.92 -35.28 23.53
CA THR A 757 -11.44 -35.92 24.76
C THR A 757 -11.22 -35.03 25.99
N GLN A 758 -10.02 -34.46 26.15
CA GLN A 758 -9.72 -33.57 27.28
C GLN A 758 -10.57 -32.29 27.25
N LEU A 759 -10.75 -31.69 26.06
CA LEU A 759 -11.64 -30.55 25.86
C LEU A 759 -13.09 -30.91 26.26
N PHE A 760 -13.61 -32.04 25.79
CA PHE A 760 -14.96 -32.48 26.15
C PHE A 760 -15.14 -32.73 27.66
N ASP A 761 -14.19 -33.40 28.31
CA ASP A 761 -14.20 -33.63 29.76
C ASP A 761 -14.19 -32.33 30.58
N SER A 762 -13.65 -31.23 30.03
CA SER A 762 -13.77 -29.90 30.64
C SER A 762 -15.18 -29.30 30.44
N LEU A 763 -15.75 -29.48 29.24
CA LEU A 763 -17.07 -28.95 28.83
C LEU A 763 -18.26 -29.70 29.44
N GLN A 764 -18.08 -30.88 30.05
CA GLN A 764 -19.12 -31.51 30.86
C GLN A 764 -19.53 -30.68 32.08
N ASN A 765 -18.59 -29.93 32.67
CA ASN A 765 -18.79 -29.18 33.91
C ASN A 765 -18.71 -27.66 33.72
N ASN A 766 -18.13 -27.18 32.60
CA ASN A 766 -18.19 -25.77 32.23
C ASN A 766 -19.64 -25.34 31.94
N LYS A 767 -20.01 -24.13 32.41
CA LYS A 767 -21.37 -23.58 32.29
C LYS A 767 -21.44 -22.28 31.48
N THR A 768 -20.31 -21.85 30.92
CA THR A 768 -20.16 -20.53 30.29
C THR A 768 -20.06 -20.64 28.77
N ILE A 769 -19.43 -21.70 28.26
CA ILE A 769 -19.34 -21.99 26.83
C ILE A 769 -20.74 -22.26 26.26
N THR A 770 -21.17 -21.36 25.38
CA THR A 770 -22.42 -21.47 24.60
C THR A 770 -22.16 -21.83 23.14
N ARG A 771 -20.97 -21.51 22.62
CA ARG A 771 -20.51 -21.83 21.27
C ARG A 771 -19.11 -22.42 21.32
N PHE A 772 -18.91 -23.55 20.68
CA PHE A 772 -17.64 -24.26 20.61
C PHE A 772 -17.50 -24.86 19.22
N GLU A 773 -16.42 -24.55 18.52
CA GLU A 773 -16.19 -24.97 17.13
C GLU A 773 -14.85 -25.73 17.05
N LEU A 774 -14.91 -26.98 16.58
CA LEU A 774 -13.77 -27.89 16.49
C LEU A 774 -13.64 -28.54 15.09
N ASP A 775 -14.43 -28.08 14.12
CA ASP A 775 -14.39 -28.48 12.70
C ASP A 775 -12.97 -28.55 12.10
N GLU A 776 -12.78 -29.45 11.13
CA GLU A 776 -11.52 -29.63 10.38
C GLU A 776 -10.26 -29.80 11.24
N ASN A 777 -10.41 -30.45 12.40
CA ASN A 777 -9.30 -31.04 13.15
C ASN A 777 -9.07 -32.50 12.71
N ASN A 778 -8.01 -33.13 13.22
CA ASN A 778 -7.42 -34.33 12.60
C ASN A 778 -8.20 -35.65 12.83
N THR A 779 -9.41 -35.63 13.40
CA THR A 779 -10.16 -36.85 13.81
C THR A 779 -11.69 -36.70 13.83
N GLY A 780 -12.40 -37.85 13.86
CA GLY A 780 -13.87 -37.89 13.97
C GLY A 780 -14.42 -37.80 15.40
N TYR A 781 -13.60 -37.98 16.45
CA TYR A 781 -14.05 -37.70 17.82
C TYR A 781 -14.28 -36.20 18.02
N CYS A 782 -13.51 -35.34 17.35
CA CYS A 782 -13.75 -33.89 17.30
C CYS A 782 -15.19 -33.57 16.85
N THR A 783 -15.68 -34.22 15.79
CA THR A 783 -17.05 -34.04 15.28
C THR A 783 -18.09 -34.48 16.32
N ALA A 784 -17.89 -35.61 17.00
CA ALA A 784 -18.79 -36.06 18.05
C ALA A 784 -18.86 -35.11 19.24
N VAL A 785 -17.75 -34.48 19.61
CA VAL A 785 -17.68 -33.46 20.68
C VAL A 785 -18.52 -32.23 20.33
N GLU A 786 -18.35 -31.69 19.13
CA GLU A 786 -19.12 -30.52 18.68
C GLU A 786 -20.63 -30.83 18.61
N VAL A 787 -20.98 -31.97 18.03
CA VAL A 787 -22.38 -32.40 17.89
C VAL A 787 -23.01 -32.69 19.25
N ALA A 788 -22.28 -33.27 20.20
CA ALA A 788 -22.74 -33.44 21.58
C ALA A 788 -23.10 -32.09 22.26
N ILE A 789 -22.27 -31.07 22.08
CA ILE A 789 -22.52 -29.71 22.60
C ILE A 789 -23.76 -29.10 21.91
N LYS A 790 -23.89 -29.28 20.59
CA LYS A 790 -25.04 -28.82 19.82
C LYS A 790 -26.34 -29.50 20.27
N ILE A 791 -26.34 -30.82 20.48
CA ILE A 791 -27.46 -31.61 21.02
C ILE A 791 -27.89 -31.13 22.41
N ARG A 792 -26.94 -30.69 23.24
CA ARG A 792 -27.20 -30.21 24.61
C ARG A 792 -27.83 -28.81 24.63
N ASN A 793 -27.42 -27.93 23.72
CA ASN A 793 -27.82 -26.52 23.68
C ASN A 793 -29.04 -26.25 22.77
N ASP A 794 -29.15 -26.96 21.64
CA ASP A 794 -30.22 -26.78 20.66
C ASP A 794 -31.46 -27.62 21.03
N LYS A 795 -32.59 -26.93 21.27
CA LYS A 795 -33.88 -27.56 21.60
C LYS A 795 -34.85 -27.62 20.42
N THR A 796 -34.37 -27.38 19.20
CA THR A 796 -35.16 -27.30 17.97
C THR A 796 -34.77 -28.35 16.94
N LEU A 797 -33.55 -28.87 17.00
CA LEU A 797 -33.00 -29.85 16.06
C LEU A 797 -33.69 -31.22 16.18
N THR A 798 -34.46 -31.60 15.16
CA THR A 798 -35.19 -32.89 15.09
C THR A 798 -34.45 -33.96 14.28
N GLU A 799 -33.47 -33.58 13.47
CA GLU A 799 -32.75 -34.47 12.54
C GLU A 799 -31.27 -34.13 12.59
N ILE A 800 -30.41 -35.16 12.58
CA ILE A 800 -28.95 -35.02 12.55
C ILE A 800 -28.40 -35.88 11.42
N ASN A 801 -27.62 -35.27 10.53
CA ASN A 801 -26.80 -35.96 9.54
C ASN A 801 -25.32 -35.79 9.92
N LEU A 802 -24.62 -36.93 10.03
CA LEU A 802 -23.20 -37.07 10.33
C LEU A 802 -22.50 -37.97 9.30
N GLN A 803 -23.02 -37.99 8.07
CA GLN A 803 -22.48 -38.78 6.98
C GLN A 803 -21.06 -38.35 6.64
N HIS A 804 -20.16 -39.32 6.43
CA HIS A 804 -18.78 -39.10 6.00
C HIS A 804 -17.99 -38.14 6.93
N LYS A 805 -18.04 -38.41 8.24
CA LYS A 805 -17.39 -37.63 9.31
C LYS A 805 -16.28 -38.39 10.05
N ASN A 806 -15.86 -39.54 9.52
CA ASN A 806 -14.84 -40.41 10.10
C ASN A 806 -15.09 -40.77 11.58
N ILE A 807 -16.36 -40.88 11.99
CA ILE A 807 -16.75 -41.10 13.38
C ILE A 807 -16.45 -42.55 13.79
N GLU A 808 -15.58 -42.71 14.79
CA GLU A 808 -15.11 -44.01 15.29
C GLU A 808 -15.91 -44.53 16.50
N GLU A 809 -15.68 -45.79 16.89
CA GLU A 809 -16.41 -46.47 17.98
C GLU A 809 -16.49 -45.68 19.30
N ASN A 810 -15.41 -44.98 19.69
CA ASN A 810 -15.35 -44.19 20.92
C ASN A 810 -16.19 -42.90 20.84
N ALA A 811 -16.26 -42.30 19.65
CA ALA A 811 -17.01 -41.08 19.37
C ALA A 811 -18.53 -41.34 19.42
N ILE A 812 -18.96 -42.52 18.97
CA ILE A 812 -20.36 -42.96 19.06
C ILE A 812 -20.85 -43.15 20.50
N LYS A 813 -20.00 -43.66 21.40
CA LYS A 813 -20.35 -43.77 22.82
C LYS A 813 -20.75 -42.41 23.41
N LEU A 814 -20.01 -41.35 23.05
CA LEU A 814 -20.24 -39.99 23.49
C LEU A 814 -21.63 -39.48 23.05
N LEU A 815 -21.90 -39.58 21.75
CA LEU A 815 -23.17 -39.17 21.16
C LEU A 815 -24.33 -39.99 21.73
N ALA A 816 -24.15 -41.30 21.92
CA ALA A 816 -25.16 -42.17 22.52
C ALA A 816 -25.50 -41.77 23.98
N ASP A 817 -24.52 -41.34 24.76
CA ASP A 817 -24.74 -40.90 26.15
C ASP A 817 -25.56 -39.60 26.21
N GLU A 818 -25.30 -38.61 25.35
CA GLU A 818 -26.11 -37.37 25.25
C GLU A 818 -27.50 -37.63 24.65
N LEU A 819 -27.60 -38.40 23.56
CA LEU A 819 -28.85 -38.74 22.85
C LEU A 819 -29.82 -39.56 23.70
N ARG A 820 -29.37 -40.22 24.79
CA ARG A 820 -30.29 -40.82 25.78
C ARG A 820 -31.10 -39.78 26.55
N THR A 821 -30.60 -38.55 26.68
CA THR A 821 -31.27 -37.46 27.40
C THR A 821 -32.04 -36.52 26.48
N ASN A 822 -31.63 -36.41 25.21
CA ASN A 822 -32.32 -35.61 24.20
C ASN A 822 -33.76 -36.13 23.96
N LYS A 823 -34.71 -35.20 23.82
CA LYS A 823 -36.14 -35.51 23.65
C LYS A 823 -36.78 -34.97 22.37
N ILE A 824 -35.98 -34.70 21.35
CA ILE A 824 -36.40 -33.95 20.15
C ILE A 824 -35.93 -34.65 18.87
N ILE A 825 -34.73 -35.24 18.87
CA ILE A 825 -34.14 -35.85 17.68
C ILE A 825 -34.84 -37.17 17.36
N THR A 826 -35.48 -37.22 16.19
CA THR A 826 -36.22 -38.36 15.66
C THR A 826 -35.47 -39.09 14.55
N LYS A 827 -34.56 -38.41 13.84
CA LYS A 827 -33.75 -39.01 12.77
C LYS A 827 -32.25 -38.83 13.01
N LEU A 828 -31.51 -39.91 12.82
CA LEU A 828 -30.05 -39.95 12.91
C LEU A 828 -29.49 -40.62 11.67
N ASP A 829 -28.63 -39.92 10.93
CA ASP A 829 -27.85 -40.49 9.85
C ASP A 829 -26.37 -40.49 10.26
N PHE A 830 -25.81 -41.70 10.34
CA PHE A 830 -24.41 -41.97 10.68
C PHE A 830 -23.69 -42.67 9.52
N SER A 831 -24.23 -42.67 8.30
CA SER A 831 -23.68 -43.42 7.17
C SER A 831 -22.23 -43.03 6.81
N LEU A 832 -21.46 -43.89 6.15
CA LEU A 832 -20.07 -43.62 5.73
C LEU A 832 -19.13 -43.22 6.90
N ASN A 833 -19.09 -44.01 7.99
CA ASN A 833 -18.21 -43.75 9.15
C ASN A 833 -17.47 -45.03 9.59
N GLN A 834 -16.76 -44.99 10.73
CA GLN A 834 -15.93 -46.09 11.24
C GLN A 834 -16.45 -46.65 12.58
N ILE A 835 -17.76 -46.84 12.68
CA ILE A 835 -18.47 -47.14 13.94
C ILE A 835 -18.14 -48.53 14.51
N GLY A 836 -18.01 -49.54 13.65
CA GLY A 836 -17.69 -50.91 14.03
C GLY A 836 -18.70 -51.60 14.97
N ASP A 837 -18.38 -52.83 15.38
CA ASP A 837 -19.23 -53.63 16.28
C ASP A 837 -19.39 -53.00 17.68
N THR A 838 -18.35 -52.31 18.17
CA THR A 838 -18.36 -51.64 19.48
C THR A 838 -19.25 -50.40 19.47
N GLY A 839 -19.16 -49.56 18.42
CA GLY A 839 -20.04 -48.40 18.27
C GLY A 839 -21.50 -48.83 18.05
N ALA A 840 -21.73 -49.88 17.26
CA ALA A 840 -23.05 -50.49 17.08
C ALA A 840 -23.67 -50.97 18.41
N LYS A 841 -22.86 -51.49 19.34
CA LYS A 841 -23.30 -51.81 20.71
C LYS A 841 -23.77 -50.58 21.48
N HIS A 842 -23.04 -49.48 21.40
CA HIS A 842 -23.40 -48.23 22.08
C HIS A 842 -24.70 -47.62 21.53
N LEU A 843 -24.91 -47.71 20.22
CA LEU A 843 -26.17 -47.35 19.56
C LEU A 843 -27.31 -48.30 19.91
N ALA A 844 -27.05 -49.60 20.03
CA ALA A 844 -28.03 -50.57 20.51
C ALA A 844 -28.53 -50.25 21.93
N ASP A 845 -27.62 -49.91 22.86
CA ASP A 845 -27.97 -49.51 24.22
C ASP A 845 -28.70 -48.15 24.29
N LEU A 846 -28.46 -47.25 23.32
CA LEU A 846 -29.28 -46.05 23.09
C LEU A 846 -30.69 -46.44 22.61
N ILE A 847 -30.85 -47.12 21.48
CA ILE A 847 -32.17 -47.39 20.87
C ILE A 847 -33.03 -48.35 21.69
N ARG A 848 -32.44 -49.23 22.52
CA ARG A 848 -33.20 -50.08 23.46
C ARG A 848 -34.06 -49.24 24.41
N ASN A 849 -33.56 -48.08 24.85
CA ASN A 849 -34.17 -47.24 25.88
C ASN A 849 -34.70 -45.91 25.35
N ASN A 850 -34.25 -45.46 24.18
CA ASN A 850 -34.74 -44.25 23.54
C ASN A 850 -36.19 -44.46 23.04
N THR A 851 -37.03 -43.44 23.23
CA THR A 851 -38.48 -43.49 22.97
C THR A 851 -38.92 -42.46 21.93
N ILE A 852 -38.00 -42.01 21.06
CA ILE A 852 -38.20 -40.84 20.19
C ILE A 852 -37.55 -41.04 18.81
N ILE A 853 -36.35 -41.61 18.75
CA ILE A 853 -35.68 -41.94 17.48
C ILE A 853 -36.56 -42.93 16.70
N SER A 854 -36.94 -42.51 15.49
CA SER A 854 -37.78 -43.21 14.54
C SER A 854 -37.05 -43.63 13.27
N GLU A 855 -35.98 -42.93 12.89
CA GLU A 855 -35.15 -43.28 11.74
C GLU A 855 -33.67 -43.30 12.13
N LEU A 856 -32.96 -44.36 11.72
CA LEU A 856 -31.53 -44.54 11.97
C LEU A 856 -30.85 -45.11 10.73
N ASP A 857 -29.85 -44.40 10.21
CA ASP A 857 -28.93 -44.88 9.19
C ASP A 857 -27.60 -45.29 9.81
N LEU A 858 -27.14 -46.50 9.50
CA LEU A 858 -25.86 -47.11 9.87
C LEU A 858 -25.22 -47.82 8.67
N SER A 859 -25.53 -47.36 7.46
CA SER A 859 -24.96 -47.88 6.22
C SER A 859 -23.47 -47.56 6.14
N GLU A 860 -22.66 -48.46 5.58
CA GLU A 860 -21.21 -48.26 5.37
C GLU A 860 -20.45 -47.81 6.64
N ASN A 861 -20.37 -48.69 7.64
CA ASN A 861 -19.92 -48.35 8.98
C ASN A 861 -18.97 -49.36 9.66
N GLY A 862 -18.49 -50.36 8.92
CA GLY A 862 -17.67 -51.45 9.46
C GLY A 862 -18.40 -52.38 10.46
N ILE A 863 -19.72 -52.31 10.53
CA ILE A 863 -20.55 -53.10 11.45
C ILE A 863 -20.66 -54.55 10.95
N GLY A 864 -20.18 -55.50 11.73
CA GLY A 864 -20.30 -56.92 11.46
C GLY A 864 -21.48 -57.60 12.15
N ASN A 865 -21.52 -58.92 12.06
CA ASN A 865 -22.54 -59.75 12.71
C ASN A 865 -22.72 -59.49 14.22
N ILE A 866 -21.66 -59.11 14.94
CA ILE A 866 -21.71 -58.88 16.39
C ILE A 866 -22.42 -57.55 16.67
N GLY A 867 -22.11 -56.50 15.93
CA GLY A 867 -22.80 -55.21 15.99
C GLY A 867 -24.26 -55.33 15.58
N VAL A 868 -24.55 -56.04 14.48
CA VAL A 868 -25.91 -56.34 14.05
C VAL A 868 -26.69 -57.12 15.10
N ARG A 869 -26.05 -58.08 15.79
CA ARG A 869 -26.68 -58.80 16.91
C ARG A 869 -27.09 -57.84 18.03
N TYR A 870 -26.24 -56.88 18.42
CA TYR A 870 -26.60 -55.91 19.44
C TYR A 870 -27.79 -55.05 19.02
N ILE A 871 -27.79 -54.55 17.77
CA ILE A 871 -28.90 -53.79 17.19
C ILE A 871 -30.19 -54.63 17.21
N ALA A 872 -30.13 -55.88 16.75
CA ALA A 872 -31.26 -56.81 16.76
C ALA A 872 -31.80 -57.10 18.17
N ASP A 873 -30.92 -57.34 19.15
CA ASP A 873 -31.31 -57.53 20.56
C ASP A 873 -31.94 -56.26 21.16
N ALA A 874 -31.65 -55.07 20.63
CA ALA A 874 -32.32 -53.82 21.01
C ALA A 874 -33.66 -53.60 20.27
N LEU A 875 -33.77 -54.00 19.00
CA LEU A 875 -35.00 -53.90 18.19
C LEU A 875 -36.17 -54.73 18.75
N ARG A 876 -35.89 -55.81 19.49
CA ARG A 876 -36.92 -56.60 20.20
C ARG A 876 -37.67 -55.75 21.23
N ASP A 877 -36.92 -54.94 21.97
CA ASP A 877 -37.42 -54.12 23.06
C ASP A 877 -37.90 -52.75 22.58
N ASN A 878 -37.21 -52.15 21.60
CA ASN A 878 -37.56 -50.84 21.05
C ASN A 878 -39.02 -50.78 20.54
N LYS A 879 -39.65 -49.61 20.68
CA LYS A 879 -41.05 -49.34 20.31
C LYS A 879 -41.22 -48.04 19.52
N THR A 880 -40.18 -47.56 18.84
CA THR A 880 -40.20 -46.25 18.16
C THR A 880 -39.49 -46.23 16.81
N LEU A 881 -38.48 -47.08 16.60
CA LEU A 881 -37.78 -47.15 15.33
C LEU A 881 -38.73 -47.71 14.26
N ILE A 882 -38.86 -46.96 13.18
CA ILE A 882 -39.71 -47.17 12.01
C ILE A 882 -38.86 -47.50 10.78
N LYS A 883 -37.69 -46.86 10.66
CA LYS A 883 -36.74 -47.05 9.56
C LYS A 883 -35.35 -47.38 10.12
N LEU A 884 -34.77 -48.47 9.65
CA LEU A 884 -33.37 -48.83 9.90
C LEU A 884 -32.69 -49.11 8.56
N MET A 885 -31.54 -48.47 8.33
CA MET A 885 -30.71 -48.71 7.16
C MET A 885 -29.34 -49.24 7.63
N LEU A 886 -28.94 -50.38 7.06
CA LEU A 886 -27.68 -51.08 7.24
C LEU A 886 -27.14 -51.47 5.85
N TYR A 887 -27.33 -50.58 4.88
CA TYR A 887 -26.88 -50.79 3.50
C TYR A 887 -25.34 -50.74 3.42
N ASN A 888 -24.80 -51.21 2.30
CA ASN A 888 -23.38 -51.20 2.05
C ASN A 888 -23.08 -51.21 0.55
N SER A 889 -22.12 -50.42 0.07
CA SER A 889 -21.85 -50.30 -1.37
C SER A 889 -20.76 -51.25 -1.92
N ASP A 890 -19.78 -51.65 -1.09
CA ASP A 890 -18.54 -52.35 -1.51
C ASP A 890 -18.17 -53.55 -0.61
N GLU A 891 -17.48 -54.58 -1.12
CA GLU A 891 -17.31 -55.91 -0.48
C GLU A 891 -16.55 -55.96 0.88
N GLU A 892 -16.04 -54.80 1.35
CA GLU A 892 -15.15 -54.68 2.52
C GLU A 892 -15.77 -53.98 3.74
N THR A 893 -16.82 -53.17 3.55
CA THR A 893 -17.50 -52.41 4.62
C THR A 893 -18.75 -53.16 5.14
N ASN A 894 -19.16 -52.94 6.40
CA ASN A 894 -20.24 -53.68 7.09
C ASN A 894 -20.22 -55.22 6.87
N LEU A 895 -19.40 -55.96 7.64
CA LEU A 895 -19.20 -57.42 7.54
C LEU A 895 -20.41 -58.25 8.05
N ILE A 896 -21.58 -58.05 7.44
CA ILE A 896 -22.84 -58.72 7.72
C ILE A 896 -22.98 -59.92 6.79
N ASP A 897 -23.06 -61.13 7.37
CA ASP A 897 -23.38 -62.37 6.66
C ASP A 897 -24.78 -62.90 7.06
N ASP A 898 -25.08 -64.15 6.71
CA ASP A 898 -26.35 -64.82 7.00
C ASP A 898 -26.68 -64.90 8.51
N ILE A 899 -25.66 -64.95 9.38
CA ILE A 899 -25.81 -64.94 10.84
C ILE A 899 -26.27 -63.56 11.31
N GLY A 900 -25.69 -62.48 10.77
CA GLY A 900 -26.12 -61.11 11.03
C GLY A 900 -27.59 -60.87 10.64
N VAL A 901 -27.96 -61.28 9.42
CA VAL A 901 -29.35 -61.20 8.94
C VAL A 901 -30.31 -62.02 9.81
N GLN A 902 -29.91 -63.23 10.22
CA GLN A 902 -30.72 -64.07 11.11
C GLN A 902 -31.09 -63.35 12.42
N TYR A 903 -30.14 -62.62 13.03
CA TYR A 903 -30.42 -61.87 14.26
C TYR A 903 -31.49 -60.79 14.06
N LEU A 904 -31.38 -59.97 13.02
CA LEU A 904 -32.38 -58.94 12.69
C LEU A 904 -33.76 -59.57 12.49
N VAL A 905 -33.82 -60.68 11.76
CA VAL A 905 -35.10 -61.31 11.41
C VAL A 905 -35.76 -61.99 12.62
N ASP A 906 -34.98 -62.55 13.55
CA ASP A 906 -35.50 -63.03 14.84
C ASP A 906 -36.01 -61.88 15.72
N ALA A 907 -35.42 -60.68 15.61
CA ALA A 907 -35.92 -59.49 16.28
C ALA A 907 -37.27 -59.02 15.68
N LEU A 908 -37.43 -59.05 14.36
CA LEU A 908 -38.67 -58.66 13.66
C LEU A 908 -39.89 -59.47 14.11
N GLN A 909 -39.73 -60.74 14.51
CA GLN A 909 -40.83 -61.56 15.04
C GLN A 909 -41.54 -60.93 16.25
N ASN A 910 -40.82 -60.12 17.03
CA ASN A 910 -41.32 -59.45 18.24
C ASN A 910 -41.35 -57.93 18.12
N ASN A 911 -40.68 -57.34 17.13
CA ASN A 911 -40.80 -55.92 16.83
C ASN A 911 -42.23 -55.59 16.35
N THR A 912 -42.70 -54.38 16.66
CA THR A 912 -44.07 -53.94 16.34
C THR A 912 -44.13 -52.57 15.68
N THR A 913 -42.99 -52.04 15.23
CA THR A 913 -42.85 -50.63 14.83
C THR A 913 -42.03 -50.41 13.57
N LEU A 914 -41.09 -51.29 13.22
CA LEU A 914 -40.29 -51.17 12.01
C LEU A 914 -41.18 -51.38 10.77
N ILE A 915 -41.13 -50.41 9.86
CA ILE A 915 -41.90 -50.37 8.60
C ILE A 915 -40.97 -50.56 7.40
N LYS A 916 -39.73 -50.06 7.50
CA LYS A 916 -38.68 -50.16 6.48
C LYS A 916 -37.39 -50.70 7.08
N LEU A 917 -36.84 -51.73 6.43
CA LEU A 917 -35.53 -52.30 6.73
C LEU A 917 -34.72 -52.39 5.43
N ASP A 918 -33.52 -51.83 5.46
CA ASP A 918 -32.52 -51.95 4.39
C ASP A 918 -31.28 -52.66 4.92
N VAL A 919 -30.87 -53.77 4.27
CA VAL A 919 -29.75 -54.61 4.70
C VAL A 919 -29.04 -55.19 3.48
N TYR A 920 -27.73 -54.94 3.40
CA TYR A 920 -26.83 -55.58 2.45
C TYR A 920 -26.20 -56.85 3.07
N VAL A 921 -25.85 -57.85 2.24
CA VAL A 921 -25.24 -59.11 2.70
C VAL A 921 -23.93 -59.36 1.96
N ASN A 922 -22.80 -59.28 2.68
CA ASN A 922 -21.48 -59.16 2.06
C ASN A 922 -20.88 -60.49 1.59
N LYS A 923 -21.02 -61.59 2.36
CA LYS A 923 -20.45 -62.90 2.00
C LYS A 923 -21.36 -64.06 2.43
N SER A 924 -22.08 -64.67 1.48
CA SER A 924 -22.94 -65.84 1.75
C SER A 924 -22.17 -67.16 1.65
N SER A 925 -21.67 -67.68 2.78
CA SER A 925 -21.13 -69.04 2.85
C SER A 925 -22.25 -70.10 2.88
N TYR A 926 -22.61 -70.62 1.72
CA TYR A 926 -23.48 -71.80 1.54
C TYR A 926 -24.90 -71.70 2.13
N GLY A 927 -25.75 -70.92 1.45
CA GLY A 927 -27.16 -71.26 1.25
C GLY A 927 -27.97 -71.65 2.50
N LYS A 928 -28.59 -70.65 3.13
CA LYS A 928 -30.01 -70.40 2.91
C LYS A 928 -30.41 -69.01 3.40
N VAL A 929 -31.27 -68.38 2.62
CA VAL A 929 -32.25 -67.36 3.06
C VAL A 929 -33.35 -68.05 3.93
N PHE A 930 -32.95 -68.75 5.00
CA PHE A 930 -33.84 -69.48 5.93
C PHE A 930 -34.30 -68.59 7.09
N GLY A 931 -33.41 -67.76 7.61
CA GLY A 931 -33.73 -66.80 8.67
C GLY A 931 -34.76 -65.79 8.19
N ALA A 932 -34.39 -65.01 7.16
CA ALA A 932 -35.24 -64.04 6.47
C ALA A 932 -36.67 -64.54 6.21
N THR A 933 -36.81 -65.78 5.72
CA THR A 933 -38.11 -66.35 5.33
C THR A 933 -38.97 -66.84 6.48
N ILE A 934 -38.38 -67.14 7.65
CA ILE A 934 -39.14 -67.49 8.85
C ILE A 934 -39.74 -66.23 9.51
N GLY A 935 -38.99 -65.14 9.65
CA GLY A 935 -39.51 -63.91 10.26
C GLY A 935 -40.49 -63.16 9.35
N LEU A 936 -40.20 -63.03 8.05
CA LEU A 936 -41.11 -62.40 7.08
C LEU A 936 -42.50 -63.04 7.01
N ARG A 937 -42.61 -64.32 7.39
CA ARG A 937 -43.89 -65.05 7.43
C ARG A 937 -44.82 -64.56 8.54
N ASN A 938 -44.27 -64.01 9.63
CA ASN A 938 -44.99 -63.65 10.86
C ASN A 938 -44.93 -62.15 11.20
N ASP A 939 -44.12 -61.36 10.49
CA ASP A 939 -44.04 -59.91 10.66
C ASP A 939 -45.41 -59.23 10.43
N LYS A 940 -45.70 -58.21 11.24
CA LYS A 940 -47.02 -57.53 11.30
C LYS A 940 -47.00 -56.10 10.76
N LYS A 941 -45.87 -55.55 10.35
CA LYS A 941 -45.66 -54.11 10.13
C LYS A 941 -44.73 -53.72 8.99
N LEU A 942 -43.76 -54.54 8.62
CA LEU A 942 -42.81 -54.26 7.55
C LEU A 942 -43.55 -54.17 6.20
N THR A 943 -43.48 -53.00 5.56
CA THR A 943 -44.08 -52.74 4.24
C THR A 943 -43.05 -52.60 3.13
N GLU A 944 -41.82 -52.20 3.47
CA GLU A 944 -40.71 -52.04 2.55
C GLU A 944 -39.51 -52.88 3.00
N LEU A 945 -38.98 -53.68 2.08
CA LEU A 945 -37.78 -54.50 2.29
C LEU A 945 -36.86 -54.38 1.09
N ASN A 946 -35.62 -53.96 1.33
CA ASN A 946 -34.54 -54.03 0.36
C ASN A 946 -33.65 -55.24 0.65
N LEU A 947 -33.45 -56.09 -0.35
CA LEU A 947 -32.52 -57.22 -0.38
C LEU A 947 -31.71 -57.21 -1.70
N SER A 948 -31.46 -56.02 -2.25
CA SER A 948 -30.63 -55.85 -3.43
C SER A 948 -29.17 -56.25 -3.16
N ARG A 949 -28.44 -56.61 -4.22
CA ARG A 949 -26.99 -56.96 -4.20
C ARG A 949 -26.59 -58.15 -3.31
N GLY A 950 -27.52 -58.81 -2.61
CA GLY A 950 -27.26 -59.91 -1.65
C GLY A 950 -26.99 -61.30 -2.24
N GLN A 951 -26.49 -61.42 -3.48
CA GLN A 951 -26.17 -62.68 -4.17
C GLN A 951 -27.31 -63.73 -4.21
N ILE A 952 -28.58 -63.30 -4.16
CA ILE A 952 -29.76 -64.17 -4.06
C ILE A 952 -29.98 -64.95 -5.37
N GLY A 953 -30.00 -66.29 -5.30
CA GLY A 953 -30.25 -67.18 -6.44
C GLY A 953 -31.67 -67.77 -6.50
N ASP A 954 -31.91 -68.59 -7.53
CA ASP A 954 -33.24 -69.20 -7.81
C ASP A 954 -33.83 -70.02 -6.65
N LYS A 955 -32.99 -70.68 -5.85
CA LYS A 955 -33.42 -71.50 -4.70
C LYS A 955 -33.82 -70.62 -3.52
N GLU A 956 -33.10 -69.53 -3.32
CA GLU A 956 -33.33 -68.55 -2.27
C GLU A 956 -34.65 -67.81 -2.52
N VAL A 957 -34.91 -67.46 -3.80
CA VAL A 957 -36.19 -66.92 -4.25
C VAL A 957 -37.35 -67.88 -4.03
N GLN A 958 -37.15 -69.21 -4.15
CA GLN A 958 -38.20 -70.18 -3.81
C GLN A 958 -38.63 -70.08 -2.34
N TYR A 959 -37.69 -69.91 -1.41
CA TYR A 959 -38.02 -69.74 0.01
C TYR A 959 -38.71 -68.38 0.25
N LEU A 960 -38.24 -67.31 -0.41
CA LEU A 960 -38.84 -65.98 -0.34
C LEU A 960 -40.30 -65.98 -0.83
N ALA A 961 -40.57 -66.58 -1.99
CA ALA A 961 -41.92 -66.77 -2.52
C ALA A 961 -42.85 -67.51 -1.52
N ASN A 962 -42.35 -68.55 -0.86
CA ASN A 962 -43.12 -69.27 0.18
C ASN A 962 -43.43 -68.41 1.42
N ALA A 963 -42.53 -67.50 1.83
CA ALA A 963 -42.79 -66.54 2.90
C ALA A 963 -43.83 -65.50 2.48
N LEU A 964 -43.68 -64.93 1.28
CA LEU A 964 -44.59 -63.94 0.68
C LEU A 964 -46.02 -64.46 0.46
N LYS A 965 -46.24 -65.78 0.44
CA LYS A 965 -47.57 -66.42 0.46
C LYS A 965 -48.41 -66.06 1.68
N ASN A 966 -47.75 -65.88 2.84
CA ASN A 966 -48.42 -65.63 4.11
C ASN A 966 -48.26 -64.17 4.57
N ASN A 967 -47.25 -63.45 4.06
CA ASN A 967 -47.06 -62.04 4.37
C ASN A 967 -48.19 -61.17 3.78
N GLN A 968 -48.89 -60.44 4.65
CA GLN A 968 -50.04 -59.59 4.27
C GLN A 968 -49.74 -58.08 4.33
N ARG A 969 -48.46 -57.68 4.37
CA ARG A 969 -48.06 -56.29 4.66
C ARG A 969 -46.98 -55.74 3.74
N LEU A 970 -46.09 -56.56 3.22
CA LEU A 970 -45.05 -56.13 2.30
C LEU A 970 -45.67 -55.61 0.98
N THR A 971 -45.44 -54.33 0.70
CA THR A 971 -45.91 -53.64 -0.51
C THR A 971 -44.77 -53.37 -1.49
N LYS A 972 -43.55 -53.12 -0.99
CA LYS A 972 -42.36 -52.92 -1.82
C LYS A 972 -41.31 -53.97 -1.50
N LEU A 973 -40.76 -54.59 -2.54
CA LEU A 973 -39.69 -55.57 -2.44
C LEU A 973 -38.62 -55.27 -3.48
N ASP A 974 -37.40 -54.98 -3.03
CA ASP A 974 -36.24 -54.85 -3.90
C ASP A 974 -35.37 -56.12 -3.85
N LEU A 975 -35.14 -56.69 -5.04
CA LEU A 975 -34.30 -57.85 -5.30
C LEU A 975 -33.32 -57.55 -6.45
N SER A 976 -33.02 -56.29 -6.73
CA SER A 976 -32.10 -55.91 -7.81
C SER A 976 -30.65 -56.35 -7.56
N SER A 977 -29.86 -56.45 -8.63
CA SER A 977 -28.43 -56.80 -8.59
C SER A 977 -28.13 -58.16 -7.92
N ASN A 978 -29.02 -59.14 -8.12
CA ASN A 978 -28.90 -60.48 -7.55
C ASN A 978 -28.62 -61.55 -8.65
N GLN A 979 -28.63 -62.83 -8.29
CA GLN A 979 -28.34 -63.96 -9.18
C GLN A 979 -29.62 -64.71 -9.61
N ILE A 980 -30.75 -63.99 -9.73
CA ILE A 980 -32.06 -64.59 -10.03
C ILE A 980 -32.16 -64.86 -11.53
N GLY A 981 -32.36 -66.13 -11.91
CA GLY A 981 -32.60 -66.56 -13.28
C GLY A 981 -34.07 -66.84 -13.56
N ASP A 982 -34.34 -67.57 -14.65
CA ASP A 982 -35.70 -67.91 -15.08
C ASP A 982 -36.47 -68.77 -14.06
N ILE A 983 -35.78 -69.62 -13.28
CA ILE A 983 -36.42 -70.55 -12.33
C ILE A 983 -36.88 -69.79 -11.08
N GLY A 984 -36.05 -68.91 -10.52
CA GLY A 984 -36.43 -68.01 -9.43
C GLY A 984 -37.55 -67.08 -9.86
N THR A 985 -37.45 -66.56 -11.09
CA THR A 985 -38.50 -65.76 -11.72
C THR A 985 -39.82 -66.51 -11.87
N GLN A 986 -39.79 -67.82 -12.18
CA GLN A 986 -40.99 -68.65 -12.18
C GLN A 986 -41.64 -68.71 -10.78
N TYR A 987 -40.86 -68.89 -9.71
CA TYR A 987 -41.40 -68.89 -8.33
C TYR A 987 -42.01 -67.52 -7.96
N LEU A 988 -41.40 -66.41 -8.39
CA LEU A 988 -41.98 -65.07 -8.23
C LEU A 988 -43.29 -64.92 -9.03
N ALA A 989 -43.31 -65.37 -10.28
CA ALA A 989 -44.49 -65.36 -11.13
C ALA A 989 -45.63 -66.26 -10.59
N GLU A 990 -45.31 -67.38 -9.96
CA GLU A 990 -46.29 -68.22 -9.26
C GLU A 990 -46.87 -67.48 -8.04
N ILE A 991 -46.03 -66.88 -7.20
CA ILE A 991 -46.55 -66.20 -6.00
C ILE A 991 -47.28 -64.89 -6.30
N LEU A 992 -46.89 -64.15 -7.34
CA LEU A 992 -47.60 -62.94 -7.77
C LEU A 992 -49.05 -63.24 -8.22
N LYS A 993 -49.39 -64.47 -8.62
CA LYS A 993 -50.78 -64.86 -8.91
C LYS A 993 -51.65 -64.93 -7.65
N GLU A 994 -51.05 -65.17 -6.47
CA GLU A 994 -51.75 -65.31 -5.19
C GLU A 994 -51.60 -64.10 -4.26
N ASN A 995 -50.41 -63.48 -4.20
CA ASN A 995 -50.13 -62.33 -3.36
C ASN A 995 -50.88 -61.09 -3.88
N LYS A 996 -51.47 -60.32 -2.96
CA LYS A 996 -52.33 -59.16 -3.24
C LYS A 996 -51.86 -57.88 -2.55
N ASN A 997 -50.62 -57.84 -2.08
CA ASN A 997 -50.09 -56.74 -1.27
C ASN A 997 -48.88 -56.08 -1.94
N ILE A 998 -48.02 -56.84 -2.62
CA ILE A 998 -46.90 -56.27 -3.37
C ILE A 998 -47.46 -55.39 -4.49
N THR A 999 -47.06 -54.11 -4.45
CA THR A 999 -47.35 -53.07 -5.45
C THR A 999 -46.14 -52.74 -6.29
N GLU A 1000 -44.93 -52.91 -5.76
CA GLU A 1000 -43.67 -52.58 -6.44
C GLU A 1000 -42.67 -53.73 -6.23
N LEU A 1001 -42.11 -54.24 -7.33
CA LEU A 1001 -41.12 -55.31 -7.34
C LEU A 1001 -39.95 -54.92 -8.24
N ASN A 1002 -38.77 -54.71 -7.64
CA ASN A 1002 -37.55 -54.43 -8.39
C ASN A 1002 -36.73 -55.71 -8.57
N LEU A 1003 -36.42 -56.04 -9.83
CA LEU A 1003 -35.60 -57.17 -10.28
C LEU A 1003 -34.50 -56.73 -11.27
N VAL A 1004 -34.16 -55.44 -11.29
CA VAL A 1004 -33.09 -54.88 -12.14
C VAL A 1004 -31.77 -55.63 -11.94
N SER A 1005 -30.94 -55.75 -12.98
CA SER A 1005 -29.59 -56.35 -12.93
C SER A 1005 -29.55 -57.78 -12.36
N ASN A 1006 -30.45 -58.66 -12.80
CA ASN A 1006 -30.45 -60.08 -12.48
C ASN A 1006 -30.08 -60.94 -13.72
N GLN A 1007 -30.18 -62.26 -13.61
CA GLN A 1007 -29.86 -63.23 -14.67
C GLN A 1007 -31.11 -63.69 -15.46
N ILE A 1008 -32.21 -62.95 -15.38
CA ILE A 1008 -33.51 -63.32 -15.97
C ILE A 1008 -33.41 -63.25 -17.50
N ALA A 1009 -33.91 -64.26 -18.20
CA ALA A 1009 -33.97 -64.29 -19.65
C ALA A 1009 -35.43 -64.31 -20.15
N ASP A 1010 -35.62 -64.54 -21.44
CA ASP A 1010 -36.92 -64.47 -22.11
C ASP A 1010 -37.98 -65.38 -21.48
N ILE A 1011 -37.59 -66.54 -20.94
CA ILE A 1011 -38.52 -67.50 -20.34
C ILE A 1011 -39.07 -66.94 -19.02
N GLY A 1012 -38.21 -66.42 -18.13
CA GLY A 1012 -38.61 -65.80 -16.87
C GLY A 1012 -39.48 -64.56 -17.10
N ALA A 1013 -39.07 -63.69 -18.03
CA ALA A 1013 -39.85 -62.51 -18.41
C ALA A 1013 -41.26 -62.87 -18.91
N GLN A 1014 -41.39 -63.92 -19.73
CA GLN A 1014 -42.69 -64.45 -20.16
C GLN A 1014 -43.52 -65.03 -19.01
N GLN A 1015 -42.91 -65.68 -18.02
CA GLN A 1015 -43.64 -66.17 -16.83
C GLN A 1015 -44.21 -65.02 -16.00
N LEU A 1016 -43.44 -63.95 -15.79
CA LEU A 1016 -43.93 -62.73 -15.14
C LEU A 1016 -45.10 -62.12 -15.92
N ALA A 1017 -44.99 -62.00 -17.26
CA ALA A 1017 -46.07 -61.50 -18.10
C ALA A 1017 -47.35 -62.35 -18.00
N LEU A 1018 -47.24 -63.67 -17.91
CA LEU A 1018 -48.37 -64.57 -17.69
C LEU A 1018 -48.98 -64.43 -16.28
N ALA A 1019 -48.18 -64.13 -15.26
CA ALA A 1019 -48.67 -63.83 -13.91
C ALA A 1019 -49.41 -62.49 -13.85
N LEU A 1020 -48.86 -61.46 -14.48
CA LEU A 1020 -49.40 -60.10 -14.49
C LEU A 1020 -50.79 -59.98 -15.14
N LYS A 1021 -51.16 -60.89 -16.06
CA LYS A 1021 -52.54 -60.98 -16.58
C LYS A 1021 -53.59 -61.21 -15.49
N ASN A 1022 -53.20 -61.84 -14.37
CA ASN A 1022 -54.08 -62.15 -13.24
C ASN A 1022 -53.78 -61.28 -12.00
N ASN A 1023 -52.53 -60.85 -11.80
CA ASN A 1023 -52.19 -59.93 -10.71
C ASN A 1023 -52.68 -58.50 -11.02
N LYS A 1024 -53.47 -57.93 -10.09
CA LYS A 1024 -54.02 -56.57 -10.17
C LYS A 1024 -53.46 -55.61 -9.12
N THR A 1025 -52.43 -56.01 -8.39
CA THR A 1025 -51.92 -55.28 -7.21
C THR A 1025 -50.56 -54.68 -7.48
N LEU A 1026 -49.71 -55.39 -8.22
CA LEU A 1026 -48.46 -54.89 -8.75
C LEU A 1026 -48.76 -53.77 -9.76
N LYS A 1027 -48.17 -52.61 -9.48
CA LYS A 1027 -48.21 -51.37 -10.27
C LYS A 1027 -46.91 -51.19 -11.06
N GLU A 1028 -45.80 -51.68 -10.53
CA GLU A 1028 -44.47 -51.48 -11.09
C GLU A 1028 -43.62 -52.76 -10.97
N LEU A 1029 -42.97 -53.12 -12.07
CA LEU A 1029 -42.08 -54.26 -12.20
C LEU A 1029 -40.84 -53.86 -13.00
N SER A 1030 -39.70 -53.71 -12.32
CA SER A 1030 -38.46 -53.24 -12.93
C SER A 1030 -37.55 -54.43 -13.28
N LEU A 1031 -37.17 -54.54 -14.55
CA LEU A 1031 -36.42 -55.65 -15.15
C LEU A 1031 -35.21 -55.20 -15.99
N GLY A 1032 -34.84 -53.92 -15.98
CA GLY A 1032 -33.65 -53.44 -16.70
C GLY A 1032 -32.36 -54.18 -16.32
N GLY A 1033 -31.40 -54.26 -17.23
CA GLY A 1033 -30.12 -54.93 -16.96
C GLY A 1033 -30.15 -56.47 -16.87
N ASN A 1034 -31.26 -57.11 -17.26
CA ASN A 1034 -31.39 -58.57 -17.35
C ASN A 1034 -31.06 -59.10 -18.77
N ASN A 1035 -30.93 -60.43 -18.91
CA ASN A 1035 -30.64 -61.15 -20.16
C ASN A 1035 -31.88 -61.32 -21.09
N ILE A 1036 -32.77 -60.34 -21.11
CA ILE A 1036 -34.03 -60.38 -21.89
C ILE A 1036 -33.78 -59.77 -23.28
N SER A 1037 -34.23 -60.42 -24.35
CA SER A 1037 -34.06 -59.95 -25.72
C SER A 1037 -34.81 -58.64 -25.99
N ASN A 1038 -34.19 -57.72 -26.74
CA ASN A 1038 -34.77 -56.40 -27.04
C ASN A 1038 -36.15 -56.48 -27.72
N GLU A 1039 -36.36 -57.50 -28.56
CA GLU A 1039 -37.66 -57.77 -29.20
C GLU A 1039 -38.74 -58.10 -28.17
N LEU A 1040 -38.41 -58.92 -27.16
CA LEU A 1040 -39.33 -59.28 -26.09
C LEU A 1040 -39.56 -58.10 -25.12
N GLN A 1041 -38.53 -57.34 -24.77
CA GLN A 1041 -38.67 -56.14 -23.92
C GLN A 1041 -39.68 -55.15 -24.53
N HIS A 1042 -39.50 -54.80 -25.81
CA HIS A 1042 -40.40 -53.90 -26.54
C HIS A 1042 -41.83 -54.49 -26.65
N SER A 1043 -41.95 -55.79 -26.90
CA SER A 1043 -43.23 -56.49 -26.96
C SER A 1043 -43.98 -56.50 -25.62
N LEU A 1044 -43.28 -56.71 -24.52
CA LEU A 1044 -43.86 -56.71 -23.17
C LEU A 1044 -44.29 -55.32 -22.72
N GLN A 1045 -43.48 -54.29 -22.98
CA GLN A 1045 -43.79 -52.92 -22.58
C GLN A 1045 -44.97 -52.31 -23.36
N LEU A 1046 -45.20 -52.75 -24.61
CA LEU A 1046 -46.43 -52.45 -25.36
C LEU A 1046 -47.67 -53.22 -24.86
N GLN A 1047 -47.49 -54.40 -24.27
CA GLN A 1047 -48.59 -55.24 -23.78
C GLN A 1047 -49.05 -54.88 -22.37
N ASP A 1048 -48.12 -54.44 -21.50
CA ASP A 1048 -48.39 -54.10 -20.11
C ASP A 1048 -47.44 -52.99 -19.65
N THR A 1049 -47.99 -51.80 -19.36
CA THR A 1049 -47.21 -50.60 -19.00
C THR A 1049 -46.53 -50.67 -17.64
N ARG A 1050 -46.72 -51.76 -16.89
CA ARG A 1050 -46.07 -51.99 -15.58
C ARG A 1050 -44.63 -52.47 -15.71
N PHE A 1051 -44.23 -52.96 -16.88
CA PHE A 1051 -42.84 -53.33 -17.15
C PHE A 1051 -41.97 -52.08 -17.35
N SER A 1052 -40.96 -51.92 -16.48
CA SER A 1052 -39.85 -51.00 -16.70
C SER A 1052 -38.60 -51.78 -17.10
N PHE A 1053 -38.05 -51.48 -18.27
CA PHE A 1053 -36.75 -52.04 -18.73
C PHE A 1053 -35.61 -51.02 -18.64
N LEU A 1054 -35.88 -49.84 -18.07
CA LEU A 1054 -34.82 -48.92 -17.68
C LEU A 1054 -33.91 -49.61 -16.68
N LYS A 1055 -32.59 -49.46 -16.86
CA LYS A 1055 -31.70 -49.55 -15.70
C LYS A 1055 -32.08 -48.37 -14.80
N ASN A 1056 -32.11 -48.57 -13.49
CA ASN A 1056 -32.28 -47.47 -12.55
C ASN A 1056 -30.96 -46.67 -12.54
N ASP A 1057 -30.84 -45.72 -13.45
CA ASP A 1057 -29.73 -44.76 -13.48
C ASP A 1057 -29.96 -43.58 -12.50
N ASP A 1058 -31.08 -43.60 -11.75
CA ASP A 1058 -31.49 -42.58 -10.77
C ASP A 1058 -31.67 -43.18 -9.36
N TYR A 1059 -30.56 -43.57 -8.72
CA TYR A 1059 -30.47 -43.67 -7.25
C TYR A 1059 -29.13 -43.15 -6.70
N ASP A 1060 -28.36 -42.42 -7.52
CA ASP A 1060 -27.24 -41.58 -7.07
C ASP A 1060 -27.79 -40.24 -6.53
N ASP A 1061 -28.38 -40.30 -5.34
CA ASP A 1061 -28.68 -39.12 -4.52
C ASP A 1061 -27.47 -38.78 -3.63
N SER A 1062 -26.34 -38.43 -4.27
CA SER A 1062 -25.29 -37.64 -3.62
C SER A 1062 -24.52 -36.79 -4.63
N GLU A 1063 -24.77 -35.49 -4.61
CA GLU A 1063 -23.87 -34.50 -5.20
C GLU A 1063 -22.47 -34.60 -4.55
N SER A 1064 -21.46 -34.97 -5.31
CA SER A 1064 -20.11 -34.42 -5.10
C SER A 1064 -19.23 -34.60 -6.34
N ASP A 1065 -18.65 -33.49 -6.79
CA ASP A 1065 -17.54 -33.48 -7.75
C ASP A 1065 -16.39 -34.39 -7.27
N SER A 1066 -15.75 -35.11 -8.19
CA SER A 1066 -14.30 -35.00 -8.37
C SER A 1066 -13.79 -35.74 -9.61
N ASP A 1067 -12.87 -35.09 -10.32
CA ASP A 1067 -12.10 -35.68 -11.40
C ASP A 1067 -11.26 -36.88 -10.94
N TYR A 1068 -11.39 -38.03 -11.61
CA TYR A 1068 -10.33 -39.06 -11.57
C TYR A 1068 -10.21 -39.85 -12.89
N PHE A 1069 -10.00 -39.13 -14.00
CA PHE A 1069 -9.48 -39.76 -15.23
C PHE A 1069 -8.00 -40.11 -15.07
N GLY A 1070 -7.74 -41.33 -14.60
CA GLY A 1070 -6.40 -41.87 -14.35
C GLY A 1070 -6.11 -43.16 -15.12
N TYR A 1071 -5.65 -43.03 -16.36
CA TYR A 1071 -4.86 -43.99 -17.16
C TYR A 1071 -5.39 -45.42 -17.44
N ASP A 1072 -5.56 -45.70 -18.74
CA ASP A 1072 -5.29 -47.01 -19.34
C ASP A 1072 -4.36 -46.83 -20.55
N SER A 1073 -3.04 -46.95 -20.32
CA SER A 1073 -1.97 -47.27 -21.29
C SER A 1073 -0.61 -47.45 -20.61
#